data_AF-S7HW35-F1
#
_entry.id   AF-S7HW35-F1
#
_cell.length_a   1.000
_cell.length_b   1.000
_cell.length_c   1.000
_cell.angle_alpha   90.00
_cell.angle_beta   90.00
_cell.angle_gamma   90.00
#
_symmetry.space_group_name_H-M   'P 1'
#
loop_
_entity.id
_entity.type
_entity.pdbx_description
1 polymer ?
#
loop_
_entity_poly.entity_id
_entity_poly.type
_entity_poly.pdbx_seq_one_letter_code
_entity_poly.pdbx_strand_id
1 'polypeptide(L)'
;MNYRIDFAVLSEHKQFCRFGLTLHNLSDQDLKDWSLHFTIDRYIQPDSISHGEINQVGSFCSLVPAQSVIKANDHFYCEFSIKTAPFHYYTDGIKAAFVQLNQREPVIRHDVIVTPIALASPYRERSEIPEVNAAPLSLLPKPNHVELLDGQFILTAASQITLQSSCAETAATWLKQELTRLYHWQPHPIGSADIVLRTNPTLDEGAYQVSVARKGVRLEASSHVGFVHASATLLQLVRPDGDSLRVPHIAIKDAPRFKYRGMMLDCARHFHPLERVKRLINQLAHYKFNTFHWHLTDDEGWRIEIKALPQLTDIGAWRGVDEVLEPQYSLLTEKHGGFYTQDDIREVIAYAAERGITVIPEIDIPGHSRAAIKALPEWLLDEDDQSQYRSIQYYNDNVLSPALSGTYRFLDLVLEEVAALFPSNFIHIGADEVPDGVWVNSPKCQALMVEHGYTEAKELQGHLLRYAEKKLKSLGKRMVGWEEAQHGDKVSKDTVIYSWLSEQAALNCARQGFDVILQPGQFTYLDIAQDYAPEEPGVDWAGVTPLERAYCYEPLAEVPEQDPLRKRILGIQCALWCELVNNQNRMDYMIYPRLTALAEAAWTQKSQRDWHDYLARLKGHLPLLDQQGIRYRAPWKA
;
A
#
# COMPACT_ATOMS: atom_id res chain seq x y z
N MET A 1 14.22 31.18 10.44
CA MET A 1 14.65 29.84 10.86
C MET A 1 16.16 29.88 11.03
N ASN A 2 16.67 29.26 12.09
CA ASN A 2 18.04 29.46 12.55
C ASN A 2 19.04 28.44 11.99
N TYR A 3 18.56 27.32 11.46
CA TYR A 3 19.41 26.23 10.98
C TYR A 3 18.93 25.73 9.62
N ARG A 4 19.89 25.36 8.76
CA ARG A 4 19.64 24.78 7.43
C ARG A 4 20.66 23.70 7.16
N ILE A 5 20.25 22.61 6.51
CA ILE A 5 21.18 21.63 5.92
C ILE A 5 21.17 21.70 4.40
N ASP A 6 22.36 21.63 3.82
CA ASP A 6 22.58 21.41 2.41
C ASP A 6 23.20 20.03 2.22
N PHE A 7 22.61 19.23 1.33
CA PHE A 7 23.03 17.85 1.04
C PHE A 7 23.35 17.70 -0.45
N ALA A 8 24.50 17.14 -0.78
CA ALA A 8 24.99 17.08 -2.16
C ALA A 8 25.66 15.74 -2.47
N VAL A 9 25.45 15.26 -3.71
CA VAL A 9 26.21 14.14 -4.25
C VAL A 9 27.59 14.65 -4.68
N LEU A 10 28.66 14.11 -4.08
CA LEU A 10 30.04 14.49 -4.39
C LEU A 10 30.66 13.61 -5.48
N SER A 11 30.32 12.32 -5.48
CA SER A 11 30.79 11.36 -6.48
C SER A 11 29.92 10.11 -6.51
N GLU A 12 29.74 9.54 -7.70
CA GLU A 12 28.94 8.33 -7.94
C GLU A 12 29.78 7.24 -8.61
N HIS A 13 29.64 6.02 -8.10
CA HIS A 13 30.13 4.79 -8.69
C HIS A 13 28.99 3.77 -8.73
N LYS A 14 29.15 2.69 -9.52
CA LYS A 14 28.07 1.75 -9.88
C LYS A 14 27.23 1.21 -8.70
N GLN A 15 27.80 1.13 -7.48
CA GLN A 15 27.11 0.67 -6.27
C GLN A 15 27.47 1.50 -5.03
N PHE A 16 28.02 2.70 -5.22
CA PHE A 16 28.57 3.50 -4.13
C PHE A 16 28.50 4.98 -4.44
N CYS A 17 27.89 5.75 -3.56
CA CYS A 17 27.80 7.21 -3.69
C CYS A 17 28.41 7.85 -2.45
N ARG A 18 29.17 8.93 -2.65
CA ARG A 18 29.72 9.78 -1.58
C ARG A 18 28.97 11.10 -1.55
N PHE A 19 28.66 11.57 -0.36
CA PHE A 19 27.84 12.75 -0.14
C PHE A 19 28.53 13.73 0.80
N GLY A 20 28.21 15.00 0.62
CA GLY A 20 28.57 16.09 1.53
C GLY A 20 27.31 16.60 2.22
N LEU A 21 27.38 16.76 3.54
CA LEU A 21 26.33 17.32 4.37
C LEU A 21 26.89 18.55 5.09
N THR A 22 26.23 19.69 4.89
CA THR A 22 26.60 20.95 5.52
C THR A 22 25.47 21.44 6.41
N LEU A 23 25.70 21.58 7.72
CA LEU A 23 24.77 22.23 8.64
C LEU A 23 25.19 23.68 8.86
N HIS A 24 24.34 24.63 8.49
CA HIS A 24 24.54 26.05 8.70
C HIS A 24 23.87 26.52 9.99
N ASN A 25 24.62 27.21 10.84
CA ASN A 25 24.09 28.01 11.94
C ASN A 25 23.87 29.44 11.44
N LEU A 26 22.64 29.75 11.04
CA LEU A 26 22.22 31.06 10.52
C LEU A 26 21.79 32.01 11.64
N SER A 27 21.99 31.64 12.91
CA SER A 27 21.63 32.46 14.06
C SER A 27 22.78 33.35 14.52
N ASP A 28 22.45 34.35 15.34
CA ASP A 28 23.41 35.22 16.01
C ASP A 28 24.03 34.60 17.28
N GLN A 29 23.79 33.32 17.56
CA GLN A 29 24.30 32.62 18.74
C GLN A 29 25.13 31.40 18.36
N ASP A 30 26.17 31.13 19.14
CA ASP A 30 26.92 29.88 19.02
C ASP A 30 26.03 28.68 19.36
N LEU A 31 26.08 27.65 18.53
CA LEU A 31 25.49 26.35 18.77
C LEU A 31 26.51 25.49 19.50
N LYS A 32 26.27 25.15 20.77
CA LYS A 32 27.21 24.42 21.63
C LYS A 32 26.61 23.11 22.10
N ASP A 33 27.46 22.09 22.16
CA ASP A 33 27.14 20.72 22.55
C ASP A 33 25.83 20.23 21.92
N TRP A 34 25.93 19.92 20.64
CA TRP A 34 24.78 19.68 19.78
C TRP A 34 24.90 18.33 19.05
N SER A 35 23.78 17.82 18.58
CA SER A 35 23.68 16.69 17.65
C SER A 35 22.69 17.02 16.53
N LEU A 36 22.94 16.49 15.34
CA LEU A 36 22.03 16.61 14.19
C LEU A 36 21.29 15.30 14.00
N HIS A 37 19.97 15.39 13.96
CA HIS A 37 19.09 14.26 13.77
C HIS A 37 18.33 14.44 12.47
N PHE A 38 18.25 13.39 11.65
CA PHE A 38 17.61 13.47 10.33
C PHE A 38 17.10 12.12 9.84
N THR A 39 16.25 12.12 8.82
CA THR A 39 15.76 10.89 8.18
C THR A 39 16.28 10.72 6.76
N ILE A 40 16.78 9.52 6.46
CA ILE A 40 17.19 9.08 5.12
C ILE A 40 16.94 7.57 4.96
N ASP A 41 16.44 7.16 3.80
CA ASP A 41 16.00 5.77 3.55
C ASP A 41 17.11 4.95 2.89
N ARG A 42 18.35 5.23 3.32
CA ARG A 42 19.56 4.57 2.82
C ARG A 42 20.53 4.35 3.97
N TYR A 43 21.24 3.23 3.93
CA TYR A 43 22.20 2.88 4.97
C TYR A 43 23.53 3.63 4.79
N ILE A 44 23.80 4.54 5.71
CA ILE A 44 25.08 5.25 5.77
C ILE A 44 26.14 4.29 6.31
N GLN A 45 27.27 4.16 5.59
CA GLN A 45 28.39 3.35 6.07
C GLN A 45 29.05 4.07 7.27
N PRO A 46 28.99 3.53 8.51
CA PRO A 46 29.44 4.29 9.68
C PRO A 46 30.94 4.64 9.65
N ASP A 47 31.75 3.76 9.06
CA ASP A 47 33.19 3.91 8.85
C ASP A 47 33.55 4.95 7.77
N SER A 48 32.57 5.46 7.03
CA SER A 48 32.78 6.48 6.00
C SER A 48 32.55 7.92 6.47
N ILE A 49 32.08 8.11 7.70
CA ILE A 49 31.82 9.44 8.28
C ILE A 49 33.14 10.17 8.50
N SER A 50 33.31 11.35 7.91
CA SER A 50 34.58 12.10 8.01
C SER A 50 34.76 12.86 9.32
N HIS A 51 33.68 13.36 9.93
CA HIS A 51 33.74 14.30 11.07
C HIS A 51 32.66 14.07 12.13
N GLY A 52 32.69 12.93 12.81
CA GLY A 52 31.78 12.62 13.90
C GLY A 52 31.48 11.13 13.98
N GLU A 53 30.44 10.80 14.71
CA GLU A 53 29.92 9.43 14.84
C GLU A 53 28.43 9.44 14.48
N ILE A 54 28.01 8.44 13.71
CA ILE A 54 26.61 8.27 13.32
C ILE A 54 26.03 7.02 13.94
N ASN A 55 24.83 7.15 14.49
CA ASN A 55 23.96 6.03 14.79
C ASN A 55 22.77 6.05 13.84
N GLN A 56 22.39 4.90 13.28
CA GLN A 56 21.24 4.77 12.39
C GLN A 56 20.35 3.63 12.84
N VAL A 57 19.07 3.93 13.05
CA VAL A 57 18.02 2.96 13.38
C VAL A 57 16.92 3.13 12.34
N GLY A 58 16.80 2.19 11.42
CA GLY A 58 15.90 2.35 10.29
C GLY A 58 16.30 3.53 9.41
N SER A 59 15.34 4.43 9.16
CA SER A 59 15.57 5.71 8.48
C SER A 59 16.16 6.80 9.38
N PHE A 60 16.11 6.64 10.71
CA PHE A 60 16.49 7.68 11.66
C PHE A 60 17.99 7.69 11.93
N CYS A 61 18.62 8.84 11.68
CA CYS A 61 20.04 9.07 11.90
C CYS A 61 20.26 10.09 13.01
N SER A 62 21.18 9.79 13.92
CA SER A 62 21.74 10.73 14.90
C SER A 62 23.24 10.88 14.64
N LEU A 63 23.65 12.08 14.24
CA LEU A 63 25.04 12.45 14.00
C LEU A 63 25.54 13.30 15.17
N VAL A 64 26.49 12.73 15.92
CA VAL A 64 27.23 13.44 16.96
C VAL A 64 28.53 13.99 16.34
N PRO A 65 28.67 15.31 16.21
CA PRO A 65 29.82 15.91 15.55
C PRO A 65 31.08 15.82 16.41
N ALA A 66 32.24 15.69 15.75
CA ALA A 66 33.53 15.81 16.45
C ALA A 66 33.77 17.25 16.98
N GLN A 67 33.13 18.24 16.36
CA GLN A 67 33.17 19.64 16.75
C GLN A 67 31.98 19.98 17.64
N SER A 68 32.24 20.31 18.90
CA SER A 68 31.19 20.61 19.88
C SER A 68 30.59 22.02 19.76
N VAL A 69 31.13 22.91 18.90
CA VAL A 69 30.63 24.28 18.75
C VAL A 69 30.60 24.73 17.29
N ILE A 70 29.44 25.13 16.76
CA ILE A 70 29.34 25.93 15.53
C ILE A 70 29.15 27.39 15.93
N LYS A 71 30.02 28.29 15.47
CA LYS A 71 29.87 29.72 15.75
C LYS A 71 28.60 30.30 15.10
N ALA A 72 28.11 31.41 15.64
CA ALA A 72 27.10 32.21 14.96
C ALA A 72 27.53 32.52 13.51
N ASN A 73 26.61 32.38 12.56
CA ASN A 73 26.85 32.59 11.12
C ASN A 73 27.96 31.71 10.49
N ASP A 74 28.22 30.53 11.07
CA ASP A 74 29.19 29.55 10.58
C ASP A 74 28.51 28.21 10.23
N HIS A 75 29.30 27.19 9.89
CA HIS A 75 28.79 25.89 9.45
C HIS A 75 29.64 24.72 9.96
N PHE A 76 29.02 23.55 9.97
CA PHE A 76 29.65 22.24 10.13
C PHE A 76 29.54 21.47 8.81
N TYR A 77 30.60 20.75 8.45
CA TYR A 77 30.65 19.91 7.25
C TYR A 77 31.08 18.49 7.60
N CYS A 78 30.38 17.50 7.05
CA CYS A 78 30.81 16.11 7.07
C CYS A 78 30.54 15.42 5.72
N GLU A 79 31.35 14.41 5.43
CA GLU A 79 31.14 13.49 4.32
C GLU A 79 30.75 12.13 4.84
N PHE A 80 30.00 11.39 4.04
CA PHE A 80 29.76 9.97 4.23
C PHE A 80 29.44 9.30 2.91
N SER A 81 29.41 7.97 2.93
CA SER A 81 29.13 7.16 1.76
C SER A 81 28.02 6.14 2.02
N ILE A 82 27.31 5.80 0.94
CA ILE A 82 26.20 4.84 0.94
C ILE A 82 26.46 3.83 -0.19
N LYS A 83 26.20 2.55 0.08
CA LYS A 83 26.18 1.50 -0.94
C LYS A 83 24.84 1.54 -1.69
N THR A 84 24.76 2.37 -2.71
CA THR A 84 23.52 2.63 -3.47
C THR A 84 23.84 2.89 -4.94
N ALA A 85 22.85 2.63 -5.81
CA ALA A 85 22.81 3.23 -7.13
C ALA A 85 22.72 4.77 -7.04
N PRO A 86 23.05 5.52 -8.11
CA PRO A 86 22.89 6.97 -8.15
C PRO A 86 21.49 7.43 -7.70
N PHE A 87 21.42 8.58 -7.04
CA PHE A 87 20.14 9.18 -6.68
C PHE A 87 19.58 9.93 -7.90
N HIS A 88 18.29 9.73 -8.15
CA HIS A 88 17.62 10.30 -9.31
C HIS A 88 16.53 11.30 -8.92
N TYR A 89 16.05 11.25 -7.68
CA TYR A 89 14.93 12.04 -7.20
C TYR A 89 15.30 12.89 -5.98
N TYR A 90 14.63 14.04 -5.82
CA TYR A 90 14.81 14.83 -4.60
C TYR A 90 14.34 14.09 -3.34
N THR A 91 13.40 13.15 -3.48
CA THR A 91 12.93 12.27 -2.42
C THR A 91 13.96 11.25 -1.94
N ASP A 92 15.06 11.02 -2.68
CA ASP A 92 16.15 10.18 -2.18
C ASP A 92 16.95 10.86 -1.06
N GLY A 93 16.93 12.19 -1.03
CA GLY A 93 17.64 13.02 -0.05
C GLY A 93 17.14 12.89 1.40
N ILE A 94 17.64 13.77 2.26
CA ILE A 94 17.16 13.90 3.63
C ILE A 94 15.72 14.45 3.62
N LYS A 95 14.82 13.86 4.41
CA LYS A 95 13.38 14.22 4.39
C LYS A 95 13.04 15.25 5.45
N ALA A 96 13.57 15.08 6.65
CA ALA A 96 13.39 15.97 7.77
C ALA A 96 14.67 16.00 8.62
N ALA A 97 14.89 17.10 9.33
CA ALA A 97 16.01 17.23 10.25
C ALA A 97 15.69 18.16 11.43
N PHE A 98 16.36 17.94 12.55
CA PHE A 98 16.40 18.86 13.68
C PHE A 98 17.77 18.83 14.36
N VAL A 99 18.12 19.91 15.05
CA VAL A 99 19.29 19.97 15.94
C VAL A 99 18.83 19.83 17.38
N GLN A 100 19.55 19.05 18.18
CA GLN A 100 19.34 18.92 19.62
C GLN A 100 20.54 19.47 20.39
N LEU A 101 20.29 20.18 21.49
CA LEU A 101 21.33 20.55 22.46
C LEU A 101 21.45 19.45 23.54
N ASN A 102 22.63 18.86 23.71
CA ASN A 102 22.82 17.67 24.56
C ASN A 102 22.95 18.01 26.07
N GLN A 103 23.46 19.18 26.41
CA GLN A 103 23.77 19.59 27.80
C GLN A 103 22.69 20.42 28.52
N ARG A 104 21.46 20.53 27.97
CA ARG A 104 20.40 21.37 28.56
C ARG A 104 19.19 20.56 28.99
N GLU A 105 18.73 20.80 30.21
CA GLU A 105 17.40 20.42 30.69
C GLU A 105 16.51 21.68 30.83
N PRO A 106 15.30 21.72 30.24
CA PRO A 106 14.72 20.70 29.36
C PRO A 106 15.47 20.60 28.02
N VAL A 107 15.39 19.43 27.38
CA VAL A 107 16.00 19.18 26.05
C VAL A 107 15.49 20.22 25.06
N ILE A 108 16.41 20.92 24.41
CA ILE A 108 16.08 21.94 23.40
C ILE A 108 16.31 21.36 22.02
N ARG A 109 15.27 21.38 21.19
CA ARG A 109 15.30 20.96 19.79
C ARG A 109 14.99 22.16 18.90
N HIS A 110 15.71 22.28 17.80
CA HIS A 110 15.52 23.32 16.80
C HIS A 110 15.27 22.72 15.43
N ASP A 111 14.19 23.15 14.78
CA ASP A 111 13.89 22.74 13.41
C ASP A 111 15.00 23.17 12.45
N VAL A 112 15.27 22.31 11.47
CA VAL A 112 16.27 22.53 10.43
C VAL A 112 15.58 22.58 9.08
N ILE A 113 15.84 23.64 8.30
CA ILE A 113 15.44 23.68 6.90
C ILE A 113 16.26 22.64 6.13
N VAL A 114 15.59 21.76 5.40
CA VAL A 114 16.25 20.80 4.51
C VAL A 114 16.21 21.32 3.08
N THR A 115 17.37 21.68 2.53
CA THR A 115 17.48 22.04 1.10
C THR A 115 17.35 20.76 0.26
N PRO A 116 16.61 20.80 -0.88
CA PRO A 116 16.60 19.67 -1.81
C PRO A 116 18.01 19.25 -2.20
N ILE A 117 18.26 17.94 -2.25
CA ILE A 117 19.58 17.40 -2.55
C ILE A 117 20.10 17.91 -3.91
N ALA A 118 21.36 18.33 -3.95
CA ALA A 118 22.06 18.58 -5.21
C ALA A 118 22.44 17.24 -5.87
N LEU A 119 21.57 16.78 -6.77
CA LEU A 119 21.76 15.55 -7.56
C LEU A 119 22.89 15.70 -8.59
N ALA A 120 23.71 14.67 -8.75
CA ALA A 120 24.73 14.62 -9.80
C ALA A 120 24.17 14.04 -11.12
N SER A 121 23.32 13.03 -11.05
CA SER A 121 22.80 12.31 -12.22
C SER A 121 21.26 12.19 -12.26
N PRO A 122 20.50 13.30 -12.29
CA PRO A 122 19.06 13.22 -12.55
C PRO A 122 18.80 12.70 -13.97
N TYR A 123 17.68 12.01 -14.16
CA TYR A 123 17.28 11.57 -15.50
C TYR A 123 17.05 12.77 -16.43
N ARG A 124 17.45 12.60 -17.70
CA ARG A 124 17.17 13.57 -18.77
C ARG A 124 15.87 13.29 -19.51
N GLU A 125 15.48 12.02 -19.57
CA GLU A 125 14.24 11.59 -20.22
C GLU A 125 13.01 12.01 -19.42
N ARG A 126 11.85 12.08 -20.08
CA ARG A 126 10.54 12.34 -19.48
C ARG A 126 9.53 11.42 -20.17
N SER A 127 8.56 10.95 -19.41
CA SER A 127 7.40 10.26 -19.97
C SER A 127 6.48 11.27 -20.64
N GLU A 128 5.99 10.92 -21.83
CA GLU A 128 5.05 11.74 -22.59
C GLU A 128 3.71 11.01 -22.70
N ILE A 129 2.61 11.73 -22.47
CA ILE A 129 1.26 11.21 -22.68
C ILE A 129 0.73 11.86 -23.96
N PRO A 130 0.34 11.09 -24.98
CA PRO A 130 -0.19 11.66 -26.21
C PRO A 130 -1.48 12.44 -25.95
N GLU A 131 -1.68 13.51 -26.70
CA GLU A 131 -2.94 14.23 -26.71
C GLU A 131 -4.04 13.39 -27.36
N VAL A 132 -5.16 13.26 -26.67
CA VAL A 132 -6.35 12.54 -27.13
C VAL A 132 -7.59 13.39 -26.90
N ASN A 133 -8.66 13.11 -27.64
CA ASN A 133 -9.98 13.66 -27.32
C ASN A 133 -10.63 12.82 -26.21
N ALA A 134 -11.41 13.46 -25.34
CA ALA A 134 -12.17 12.74 -24.34
C ALA A 134 -13.19 11.80 -25.01
N ALA A 135 -13.23 10.55 -24.57
CA ALA A 135 -14.19 9.57 -25.07
C ALA A 135 -15.61 9.93 -24.60
N PRO A 136 -16.64 9.82 -25.47
CA PRO A 136 -18.03 10.05 -25.07
C PRO A 136 -18.50 9.14 -23.94
N LEU A 137 -18.00 7.90 -23.91
CA LEU A 137 -18.22 6.93 -22.83
C LEU A 137 -16.93 6.76 -22.01
N SER A 138 -16.86 7.41 -20.87
CA SER A 138 -15.68 7.46 -20.01
C SER A 138 -15.73 6.36 -18.94
N LEU A 139 -15.68 5.09 -19.37
CA LEU A 139 -15.80 3.93 -18.47
C LEU A 139 -14.43 3.35 -18.10
N LEU A 140 -14.17 3.21 -16.80
CA LEU A 140 -12.96 2.63 -16.22
C LEU A 140 -13.34 1.67 -15.09
N PRO A 141 -13.01 0.37 -15.17
CA PRO A 141 -12.43 -0.31 -16.32
C PRO A 141 -13.41 -0.39 -17.51
N LYS A 142 -12.87 -0.55 -18.72
CA LYS A 142 -13.67 -0.78 -19.94
C LYS A 142 -14.50 -2.07 -19.82
N PRO A 143 -15.82 -2.02 -20.01
CA PRO A 143 -16.63 -3.24 -20.07
C PRO A 143 -16.24 -4.10 -21.28
N ASN A 144 -16.29 -5.42 -21.10
CA ASN A 144 -15.89 -6.36 -22.15
C ASN A 144 -16.82 -6.39 -23.37
N HIS A 145 -18.06 -5.94 -23.21
CA HIS A 145 -19.01 -5.77 -24.31
C HIS A 145 -19.93 -4.56 -24.06
N VAL A 146 -19.97 -3.63 -25.02
CA VAL A 146 -20.78 -2.41 -24.99
C VAL A 146 -21.43 -2.20 -26.35
N GLU A 147 -22.73 -1.93 -26.35
CA GLU A 147 -23.50 -1.49 -27.51
C GLU A 147 -24.16 -0.15 -27.16
N LEU A 148 -23.68 0.94 -27.75
CA LEU A 148 -24.28 2.27 -27.62
C LEU A 148 -25.45 2.40 -28.59
N LEU A 149 -26.58 2.88 -28.09
CA LEU A 149 -27.82 3.03 -28.86
C LEU A 149 -28.20 4.51 -28.96
N ASP A 150 -29.01 4.86 -29.95
CA ASP A 150 -29.47 6.23 -30.14
C ASP A 150 -30.42 6.67 -29.01
N GLY A 151 -30.14 7.85 -28.46
CA GLY A 151 -30.95 8.51 -27.45
C GLY A 151 -30.43 8.38 -26.03
N GLN A 152 -31.21 8.94 -25.10
CA GLN A 152 -30.86 9.05 -23.70
C GLN A 152 -32.12 8.86 -22.85
N PHE A 153 -31.92 8.38 -21.63
CA PHE A 153 -32.95 8.29 -20.60
C PHE A 153 -32.70 9.37 -19.54
N ILE A 154 -33.77 10.03 -19.09
CA ILE A 154 -33.72 11.09 -18.09
C ILE A 154 -34.26 10.56 -16.76
N LEU A 155 -33.41 10.56 -15.73
CA LEU A 155 -33.77 10.32 -14.35
C LEU A 155 -34.15 11.64 -13.71
N THR A 156 -35.44 11.80 -13.42
CA THR A 156 -35.97 13.01 -12.78
C THR A 156 -35.95 12.86 -11.26
N ALA A 157 -36.28 13.92 -10.52
CA ALA A 157 -36.45 13.80 -9.07
C ALA A 157 -37.47 12.70 -8.70
N ALA A 158 -38.53 12.51 -9.50
CA ALA A 158 -39.58 11.50 -9.24
C ALA A 158 -39.15 10.05 -9.51
N SER A 159 -37.96 9.84 -10.08
CA SER A 159 -37.50 8.50 -10.43
C SER A 159 -37.14 7.68 -9.20
N GLN A 160 -37.30 6.36 -9.33
CA GLN A 160 -37.14 5.41 -8.23
C GLN A 160 -36.14 4.31 -8.51
N ILE A 161 -35.55 3.78 -7.44
CA ILE A 161 -34.80 2.52 -7.44
C ILE A 161 -35.71 1.41 -6.90
N THR A 162 -35.96 0.40 -7.73
CA THR A 162 -36.80 -0.76 -7.40
C THR A 162 -35.95 -2.01 -7.29
N LEU A 163 -36.11 -2.72 -6.17
CA LEU A 163 -35.48 -4.01 -5.92
C LEU A 163 -36.43 -5.15 -6.29
N GLN A 164 -35.99 -6.00 -7.22
CA GLN A 164 -36.62 -7.29 -7.53
C GLN A 164 -35.72 -8.46 -7.12
N SER A 165 -34.74 -8.17 -6.27
CA SER A 165 -33.79 -9.14 -5.71
C SER A 165 -33.32 -8.68 -4.34
N SER A 166 -33.31 -9.58 -3.37
CA SER A 166 -32.73 -9.33 -2.05
C SER A 166 -31.20 -9.22 -2.10
N CYS A 167 -30.52 -9.91 -3.02
CA CYS A 167 -29.06 -9.80 -3.15
C CYS A 167 -28.58 -8.48 -3.76
N ALA A 168 -29.49 -7.57 -4.12
CA ALA A 168 -29.19 -6.26 -4.67
C ALA A 168 -29.31 -5.10 -3.64
N GLU A 169 -29.77 -5.37 -2.42
CA GLU A 169 -30.15 -4.35 -1.44
C GLU A 169 -28.99 -3.41 -1.05
N THR A 170 -27.84 -3.98 -0.70
CA THR A 170 -26.63 -3.25 -0.33
C THR A 170 -26.04 -2.48 -1.50
N ALA A 171 -25.98 -3.10 -2.69
CA ALA A 171 -25.53 -2.43 -3.91
C ALA A 171 -26.44 -1.24 -4.29
N ALA A 172 -27.76 -1.37 -4.16
CA ALA A 172 -28.69 -0.27 -4.40
C ALA A 172 -28.58 0.85 -3.36
N THR A 173 -28.33 0.48 -2.10
CA THR A 173 -28.08 1.44 -1.03
C THR A 173 -26.82 2.26 -1.34
N TRP A 174 -25.73 1.59 -1.73
CA TRP A 174 -24.50 2.25 -2.17
C TRP A 174 -24.73 3.14 -3.41
N LEU A 175 -25.42 2.63 -4.44
CA LEU A 175 -25.77 3.43 -5.63
C LEU A 175 -26.54 4.70 -5.26
N LYS A 176 -27.54 4.60 -4.38
CA LYS A 176 -28.31 5.76 -3.90
C LYS A 176 -27.42 6.76 -3.16
N GLN A 177 -26.54 6.28 -2.27
CA GLN A 177 -25.60 7.11 -1.53
C GLN A 177 -24.67 7.86 -2.49
N GLU A 178 -24.10 7.19 -3.48
CA GLU A 178 -23.17 7.80 -4.43
C GLU A 178 -23.87 8.77 -5.39
N LEU A 179 -25.08 8.48 -5.88
CA LEU A 179 -25.85 9.44 -6.68
C LEU A 179 -26.17 10.71 -5.88
N THR A 180 -26.47 10.56 -4.58
CA THR A 180 -26.70 11.69 -3.68
C THR A 180 -25.42 12.49 -3.46
N ARG A 181 -24.31 11.79 -3.18
CA ARG A 181 -23.02 12.41 -2.86
C ARG A 181 -22.41 13.12 -4.07
N LEU A 182 -22.50 12.51 -5.24
CA LEU A 182 -21.91 13.06 -6.47
C LEU A 182 -22.82 14.14 -7.05
N TYR A 183 -24.10 13.85 -7.24
CA TYR A 183 -24.95 14.68 -8.08
C TYR A 183 -26.04 15.44 -7.31
N HIS A 184 -26.02 15.39 -5.97
CA HIS A 184 -27.08 15.96 -5.12
C HIS A 184 -28.49 15.48 -5.51
N TRP A 185 -28.57 14.29 -6.10
CA TRP A 185 -29.79 13.70 -6.62
C TRP A 185 -30.27 12.57 -5.71
N GLN A 186 -31.53 12.62 -5.30
CA GLN A 186 -32.15 11.59 -4.47
C GLN A 186 -33.39 11.00 -5.15
N PRO A 187 -33.49 9.66 -5.25
CA PRO A 187 -34.69 9.03 -5.78
C PRO A 187 -35.85 9.16 -4.78
N HIS A 188 -37.06 9.39 -5.27
CA HIS A 188 -38.26 9.42 -4.41
C HIS A 188 -38.69 8.00 -4.00
N PRO A 189 -39.23 7.81 -2.77
CA PRO A 189 -39.72 6.51 -2.31
C PRO A 189 -41.07 6.09 -2.92
N ILE A 190 -41.82 7.00 -3.56
CA ILE A 190 -43.10 6.70 -4.25
C ILE A 190 -43.06 7.24 -5.70
N GLY A 191 -43.34 6.41 -6.73
CA GLY A 191 -43.17 6.78 -8.15
C GLY A 191 -43.15 5.61 -9.16
N SER A 192 -42.58 5.82 -10.35
CA SER A 192 -42.37 4.78 -11.39
C SER A 192 -41.01 4.09 -11.25
N ALA A 193 -40.96 2.78 -11.54
CA ALA A 193 -39.76 1.96 -11.47
C ALA A 193 -38.78 2.26 -12.63
N ASP A 194 -38.01 3.34 -12.49
CA ASP A 194 -37.08 3.82 -13.52
C ASP A 194 -35.70 3.16 -13.46
N ILE A 195 -35.21 2.80 -12.25
CA ILE A 195 -34.01 1.98 -12.06
C ILE A 195 -34.45 0.66 -11.42
N VAL A 196 -34.24 -0.46 -12.12
CA VAL A 196 -34.65 -1.79 -11.64
C VAL A 196 -33.43 -2.69 -11.46
N LEU A 197 -33.23 -3.21 -10.26
CA LEU A 197 -32.23 -4.24 -9.96
C LEU A 197 -32.92 -5.60 -9.87
N ARG A 198 -32.57 -6.52 -10.77
CA ARG A 198 -33.26 -7.82 -10.93
C ARG A 198 -32.27 -8.97 -11.01
N THR A 199 -32.60 -10.09 -10.38
CA THR A 199 -31.77 -11.30 -10.49
C THR A 199 -31.80 -11.87 -11.90
N ASN A 200 -30.62 -12.18 -12.44
CA ASN A 200 -30.46 -13.07 -13.58
C ASN A 200 -29.56 -14.25 -13.19
N PRO A 201 -30.13 -15.45 -12.96
CA PRO A 201 -29.39 -16.60 -12.45
C PRO A 201 -28.44 -17.24 -13.47
N THR A 202 -28.48 -16.82 -14.75
CA THR A 202 -27.57 -17.36 -15.78
C THR A 202 -26.20 -16.68 -15.79
N LEU A 203 -25.98 -15.68 -14.95
CA LEU A 203 -24.73 -14.94 -14.86
C LEU A 203 -23.83 -15.53 -13.78
N ASP A 204 -22.53 -15.61 -14.06
CA ASP A 204 -21.54 -16.03 -13.08
C ASP A 204 -21.33 -14.98 -11.97
N GLU A 205 -20.60 -15.35 -10.92
CA GLU A 205 -20.25 -14.43 -9.84
C GLU A 205 -19.51 -13.18 -10.35
N GLY A 206 -19.95 -12.00 -9.92
CA GLY A 206 -19.40 -10.71 -10.34
C GLY A 206 -19.76 -10.27 -11.77
N ALA A 207 -20.39 -11.13 -12.58
CA ALA A 207 -20.90 -10.76 -13.89
C ALA A 207 -22.22 -9.98 -13.78
N TYR A 208 -22.45 -9.08 -14.74
CA TYR A 208 -23.64 -8.25 -14.77
C TYR A 208 -24.05 -7.84 -16.19
N GLN A 209 -25.28 -7.35 -16.31
CA GLN A 209 -25.78 -6.64 -17.48
C GLN A 209 -26.37 -5.29 -17.08
N VAL A 210 -26.09 -4.25 -17.87
CA VAL A 210 -26.74 -2.94 -17.75
C VAL A 210 -27.48 -2.68 -19.06
N SER A 211 -28.76 -2.36 -18.98
CA SER A 211 -29.53 -1.89 -20.13
C SER A 211 -30.21 -0.58 -19.80
N VAL A 212 -30.06 0.41 -20.68
CA VAL A 212 -30.72 1.70 -20.59
C VAL A 212 -31.49 1.91 -21.89
N ALA A 213 -32.80 2.07 -21.76
CA ALA A 213 -33.71 2.25 -22.89
C ALA A 213 -34.81 3.23 -22.50
N ARG A 214 -35.76 3.47 -23.42
CA ARG A 214 -36.92 4.35 -23.18
C ARG A 214 -37.76 3.98 -21.95
N LYS A 215 -37.70 2.71 -21.52
CA LYS A 215 -38.45 2.19 -20.36
C LYS A 215 -37.71 2.34 -19.03
N GLY A 216 -36.46 2.83 -19.04
CA GLY A 216 -35.64 2.99 -17.84
C GLY A 216 -34.28 2.28 -17.90
N VAL A 217 -33.65 2.21 -16.73
CA VAL A 217 -32.38 1.56 -16.43
C VAL A 217 -32.66 0.22 -15.77
N ARG A 218 -32.02 -0.85 -16.27
CA ARG A 218 -32.08 -2.17 -15.64
C ARG A 218 -30.67 -2.71 -15.40
N LEU A 219 -30.43 -3.12 -14.16
CA LEU A 219 -29.21 -3.79 -13.72
C LEU A 219 -29.58 -5.25 -13.41
N GLU A 220 -28.91 -6.19 -14.07
CA GLU A 220 -29.13 -7.63 -13.89
C GLU A 220 -27.84 -8.33 -13.46
N ALA A 221 -27.91 -9.11 -12.38
CA ALA A 221 -26.79 -9.90 -11.84
C ALA A 221 -27.32 -11.14 -11.07
N SER A 222 -26.46 -12.11 -10.81
CA SER A 222 -26.78 -13.28 -9.96
C SER A 222 -26.26 -13.15 -8.52
N SER A 223 -25.36 -12.20 -8.28
CA SER A 223 -24.60 -12.04 -7.04
C SER A 223 -24.58 -10.58 -6.59
N HIS A 224 -24.41 -10.36 -5.28
CA HIS A 224 -24.24 -9.02 -4.69
C HIS A 224 -23.13 -8.23 -5.38
N VAL A 225 -21.96 -8.85 -5.54
CA VAL A 225 -20.80 -8.25 -6.21
C VAL A 225 -21.10 -7.86 -7.67
N GLY A 226 -21.89 -8.65 -8.40
CA GLY A 226 -22.34 -8.28 -9.74
C GLY A 226 -23.21 -7.02 -9.76
N PHE A 227 -24.11 -6.85 -8.77
CA PHE A 227 -24.89 -5.62 -8.64
C PHE A 227 -24.04 -4.40 -8.26
N VAL A 228 -23.01 -4.58 -7.43
CA VAL A 228 -22.03 -3.52 -7.13
C VAL A 228 -21.32 -3.10 -8.43
N HIS A 229 -20.82 -4.05 -9.22
CA HIS A 229 -20.15 -3.74 -10.49
C HIS A 229 -21.08 -3.03 -11.49
N ALA A 230 -22.34 -3.46 -11.59
CA ALA A 230 -23.34 -2.80 -12.42
C ALA A 230 -23.61 -1.35 -11.98
N SER A 231 -23.68 -1.14 -10.65
CA SER A 231 -23.85 0.18 -10.05
C SER A 231 -22.64 1.09 -10.30
N ALA A 232 -21.42 0.56 -10.17
CA ALA A 232 -20.18 1.29 -10.49
C ALA A 232 -20.15 1.77 -11.95
N THR A 233 -20.57 0.92 -12.88
CA THR A 233 -20.70 1.29 -14.30
C THR A 233 -21.77 2.36 -14.51
N LEU A 234 -22.94 2.23 -13.88
CA LEU A 234 -24.00 3.23 -13.98
C LEU A 234 -23.54 4.60 -13.46
N LEU A 235 -22.83 4.64 -12.33
CA LEU A 235 -22.28 5.88 -11.77
C LEU A 235 -21.36 6.61 -12.75
N GLN A 236 -20.60 5.88 -13.57
CA GLN A 236 -19.73 6.47 -14.60
C GLN A 236 -20.47 6.82 -15.91
N LEU A 237 -21.68 6.32 -16.13
CA LEU A 237 -22.54 6.66 -17.28
C LEU A 237 -23.40 7.89 -17.03
N VAL A 238 -23.76 8.15 -15.77
CA VAL A 238 -24.60 9.28 -15.36
C VAL A 238 -23.90 10.60 -15.68
N ARG A 239 -24.66 11.56 -16.23
CA ARG A 239 -24.23 12.94 -16.44
C ARG A 239 -25.28 13.90 -15.88
N PRO A 240 -24.89 15.00 -15.22
CA PRO A 240 -25.83 16.04 -14.81
C PRO A 240 -26.56 16.67 -15.99
N ASP A 241 -27.86 16.93 -15.83
CA ASP A 241 -28.73 17.59 -16.81
C ASP A 241 -29.72 18.53 -16.08
N GLY A 242 -29.24 19.72 -15.71
CA GLY A 242 -29.97 20.62 -14.80
C GLY A 242 -30.19 19.94 -13.44
N ASP A 243 -31.44 19.91 -12.97
CA ASP A 243 -31.85 19.22 -11.74
C ASP A 243 -32.11 17.71 -11.93
N SER A 244 -31.86 17.19 -13.14
CA SER A 244 -32.05 15.79 -13.51
C SER A 244 -30.72 15.14 -13.88
N LEU A 245 -30.75 13.83 -14.07
CA LEU A 245 -29.60 13.07 -14.56
C LEU A 245 -29.93 12.46 -15.92
N ARG A 246 -29.00 12.51 -16.86
CA ARG A 246 -29.14 11.83 -18.14
C ARG A 246 -28.18 10.65 -18.24
N VAL A 247 -28.67 9.57 -18.84
CA VAL A 247 -27.92 8.33 -19.09
C VAL A 247 -28.10 7.93 -20.55
N PRO A 248 -27.03 7.62 -21.31
CA PRO A 248 -27.17 7.19 -22.70
C PRO A 248 -27.92 5.86 -22.80
N HIS A 249 -28.71 5.68 -23.87
CA HIS A 249 -29.24 4.36 -24.19
C HIS A 249 -28.10 3.41 -24.53
N ILE A 250 -28.03 2.28 -23.83
CA ILE A 250 -26.86 1.41 -23.90
C ILE A 250 -27.23 -0.01 -23.47
N ALA A 251 -26.53 -1.01 -24.01
CA ALA A 251 -26.53 -2.37 -23.52
C ALA A 251 -25.10 -2.80 -23.21
N ILE A 252 -24.87 -3.27 -21.98
CA ILE A 252 -23.57 -3.74 -21.49
C ILE A 252 -23.75 -5.16 -20.99
N LYS A 253 -22.82 -6.04 -21.39
CA LYS A 253 -22.64 -7.38 -20.80
C LYS A 253 -21.20 -7.48 -20.34
N ASP A 254 -20.99 -7.78 -19.07
CA ASP A 254 -19.67 -7.65 -18.51
C ASP A 254 -19.41 -8.65 -17.38
N ALA A 255 -18.15 -9.01 -17.23
CA ALA A 255 -17.67 -9.97 -16.24
C ALA A 255 -16.17 -9.73 -15.99
N PRO A 256 -15.66 -9.97 -14.76
CA PRO A 256 -14.25 -9.78 -14.46
C PRO A 256 -13.37 -10.81 -15.18
N ARG A 257 -12.20 -10.37 -15.66
CA ARG A 257 -11.12 -11.26 -16.14
C ARG A 257 -10.53 -12.12 -15.02
N PHE A 258 -10.26 -11.53 -13.86
CA PHE A 258 -9.70 -12.23 -12.70
C PHE A 258 -10.65 -12.21 -11.50
N LYS A 259 -10.66 -13.29 -10.71
CA LYS A 259 -11.50 -13.41 -9.51
C LYS A 259 -11.00 -12.52 -8.38
N TYR A 260 -9.69 -12.43 -8.20
CA TYR A 260 -9.05 -11.56 -7.22
C TYR A 260 -8.60 -10.25 -7.86
N ARG A 261 -9.06 -9.12 -7.32
CA ARG A 261 -8.71 -7.77 -7.78
C ARG A 261 -8.47 -6.92 -6.53
N GLY A 262 -7.21 -6.88 -6.10
CA GLY A 262 -6.83 -6.32 -4.81
C GLY A 262 -6.15 -4.96 -4.89
N MET A 263 -6.28 -4.20 -3.82
CA MET A 263 -5.40 -3.07 -3.53
C MET A 263 -4.95 -3.14 -2.08
N MET A 264 -3.64 -3.06 -1.85
CA MET A 264 -3.04 -3.00 -0.53
C MET A 264 -2.75 -1.56 -0.11
N LEU A 265 -3.07 -1.24 1.15
CA LEU A 265 -2.65 -0.01 1.79
C LEU A 265 -1.81 -0.31 3.03
N ASP A 266 -0.57 0.18 3.03
CA ASP A 266 0.30 0.26 4.19
C ASP A 266 -0.21 1.33 5.16
N CYS A 267 -0.61 0.90 6.35
CA CYS A 267 -0.97 1.79 7.46
C CYS A 267 0.08 1.78 8.58
N ALA A 268 1.08 0.90 8.49
CA ALA A 268 2.11 0.73 9.50
C ALA A 268 3.15 1.85 9.39
N ARG A 269 3.68 2.12 8.19
CA ARG A 269 4.71 3.16 7.97
C ARG A 269 4.16 4.54 8.30
N HIS A 270 2.95 4.86 7.85
CA HIS A 270 2.22 6.05 8.30
C HIS A 270 0.76 5.71 8.56
N PHE A 271 0.24 6.13 9.72
CA PHE A 271 -1.15 5.92 10.07
C PHE A 271 -2.08 6.72 9.15
N HIS A 272 -3.23 6.13 8.83
CA HIS A 272 -4.26 6.73 7.99
C HIS A 272 -5.59 6.73 8.74
N PRO A 273 -6.21 7.90 8.99
CA PRO A 273 -7.47 7.94 9.71
C PRO A 273 -8.58 7.12 9.03
N LEU A 274 -9.53 6.63 9.82
CA LEU A 274 -10.63 5.75 9.36
C LEU A 274 -11.33 6.26 8.09
N GLU A 275 -11.62 7.55 8.04
CA GLU A 275 -12.29 8.19 6.91
C GLU A 275 -11.46 8.16 5.61
N ARG A 276 -10.12 8.19 5.71
CA ARG A 276 -9.22 8.02 4.56
C ARG A 276 -9.30 6.58 4.02
N VAL A 277 -9.29 5.60 4.92
CA VAL A 277 -9.42 4.18 4.56
C VAL A 277 -10.78 3.92 3.88
N LYS A 278 -11.88 4.39 4.48
CA LYS A 278 -13.24 4.29 3.91
C LYS A 278 -13.36 5.01 2.57
N ARG A 279 -12.74 6.19 2.41
CA ARG A 279 -12.70 6.91 1.13
C ARG A 279 -12.01 6.08 0.05
N LEU A 280 -10.88 5.46 0.37
CA LEU A 280 -10.16 4.59 -0.57
C LEU A 280 -11.00 3.36 -0.95
N ILE A 281 -11.56 2.65 0.03
CA ILE A 281 -12.42 1.47 -0.20
C ILE A 281 -13.60 1.81 -1.12
N ASN A 282 -14.21 2.98 -0.95
CA ASN A 282 -15.27 3.44 -1.85
C ASN A 282 -14.78 3.61 -3.30
N GLN A 283 -13.57 4.15 -3.47
CA GLN A 283 -12.98 4.29 -4.80
C GLN A 283 -12.59 2.94 -5.41
N LEU A 284 -12.11 1.98 -4.61
CA LEU A 284 -11.85 0.62 -5.08
C LEU A 284 -13.11 0.00 -5.72
N ALA A 285 -14.29 0.22 -5.13
CA ALA A 285 -15.56 -0.24 -5.67
C ALA A 285 -15.97 0.47 -6.98
N HIS A 286 -15.68 1.77 -7.14
CA HIS A 286 -15.89 2.48 -8.41
C HIS A 286 -15.13 1.83 -9.58
N TYR A 287 -13.94 1.29 -9.31
CA TYR A 287 -13.10 0.63 -10.30
C TYR A 287 -13.18 -0.90 -10.25
N LYS A 288 -14.22 -1.44 -9.57
CA LYS A 288 -14.54 -2.87 -9.54
C LYS A 288 -13.45 -3.77 -8.94
N PHE A 289 -12.59 -3.24 -8.09
CA PHE A 289 -11.81 -4.06 -7.16
C PHE A 289 -12.76 -4.79 -6.21
N ASN A 290 -12.32 -5.91 -5.63
CA ASN A 290 -13.11 -6.68 -4.66
C ASN A 290 -12.33 -7.06 -3.40
N THR A 291 -11.06 -6.68 -3.31
CA THR A 291 -10.25 -6.94 -2.12
C THR A 291 -9.51 -5.69 -1.68
N PHE A 292 -9.58 -5.40 -0.39
CA PHE A 292 -8.72 -4.45 0.30
C PHE A 292 -7.77 -5.24 1.20
N HIS A 293 -6.49 -5.23 0.84
CA HIS A 293 -5.42 -5.82 1.66
C HIS A 293 -4.93 -4.78 2.65
N TRP A 294 -5.12 -5.04 3.94
CA TRP A 294 -4.84 -4.07 4.99
C TRP A 294 -3.54 -4.43 5.71
N HIS A 295 -2.46 -3.78 5.29
CA HIS A 295 -1.15 -3.94 5.89
C HIS A 295 -1.10 -3.12 7.20
N LEU A 296 -1.29 -3.83 8.32
CA LEU A 296 -1.60 -3.25 9.64
C LEU A 296 -0.42 -3.24 10.61
N THR A 297 0.67 -3.94 10.28
CA THR A 297 1.78 -4.17 11.21
C THR A 297 3.10 -4.14 10.45
N ASP A 298 4.08 -3.40 10.96
CA ASP A 298 5.45 -3.39 10.46
C ASP A 298 6.40 -2.90 11.57
N ASP A 299 7.65 -2.66 11.24
CA ASP A 299 8.68 -2.18 12.15
C ASP A 299 8.34 -0.82 12.77
N GLU A 300 7.74 0.08 11.99
CA GLU A 300 7.46 1.47 12.39
C GLU A 300 6.10 1.66 13.04
N GLY A 301 5.32 0.58 13.20
CA GLY A 301 3.97 0.71 13.74
C GLY A 301 3.13 -0.55 13.78
N TRP A 302 2.42 -0.70 14.89
CA TRP A 302 1.35 -1.66 15.07
C TRP A 302 -0.01 -0.95 15.11
N ARG A 303 -0.94 -1.30 14.20
CA ARG A 303 -2.15 -0.50 13.95
C ARG A 303 -3.46 -1.17 14.34
N ILE A 304 -3.44 -2.36 14.91
CA ILE A 304 -4.65 -3.12 15.25
C ILE A 304 -4.76 -3.37 16.75
N GLU A 305 -5.89 -3.04 17.35
CA GLU A 305 -6.15 -3.39 18.75
C GLU A 305 -6.27 -4.91 18.96
N ILE A 306 -5.37 -5.44 19.80
CA ILE A 306 -5.45 -6.80 20.34
C ILE A 306 -5.74 -6.67 21.83
N LYS A 307 -6.95 -7.01 22.25
CA LYS A 307 -7.41 -6.73 23.63
C LYS A 307 -6.63 -7.51 24.67
N ALA A 308 -6.16 -8.71 24.33
CA ALA A 308 -5.31 -9.51 25.20
C ALA A 308 -3.89 -8.93 25.35
N LEU A 309 -3.46 -8.03 24.46
CA LEU A 309 -2.11 -7.48 24.38
C LEU A 309 -2.15 -5.96 24.14
N PRO A 310 -2.70 -5.16 25.08
CA PRO A 310 -2.89 -3.72 24.90
C PRO A 310 -1.58 -2.96 24.65
N GLN A 311 -0.44 -3.49 25.10
CA GLN A 311 0.89 -2.90 24.87
C GLN A 311 1.19 -2.71 23.38
N LEU A 312 0.66 -3.58 22.51
CA LEU A 312 0.85 -3.46 21.06
C LEU A 312 0.31 -2.12 20.52
N THR A 313 -0.74 -1.56 21.13
CA THR A 313 -1.29 -0.26 20.75
C THR A 313 -0.91 0.88 21.71
N ASP A 314 -0.68 0.59 22.99
CA ASP A 314 -0.22 1.60 23.95
C ASP A 314 1.21 2.06 23.65
N ILE A 315 2.05 1.13 23.14
CA ILE A 315 3.45 1.38 22.77
C ILE A 315 3.62 1.28 21.26
N GLY A 316 3.31 0.11 20.67
CA GLY A 316 3.63 -0.18 19.27
C GLY A 316 2.94 0.70 18.23
N ALA A 317 1.85 1.40 18.60
CA ALA A 317 1.17 2.33 17.71
C ALA A 317 1.80 3.73 17.66
N TRP A 318 2.80 4.03 18.51
CA TRP A 318 3.37 5.37 18.67
C TRP A 318 4.88 5.36 18.54
N ARG A 319 5.40 6.37 17.84
CA ARG A 319 6.83 6.59 17.69
C ARG A 319 7.16 8.07 17.82
N GLY A 320 8.39 8.37 18.21
CA GLY A 320 8.83 9.71 18.49
C GLY A 320 10.14 9.69 19.26
N VAL A 321 10.80 10.83 19.32
CA VAL A 321 12.08 11.02 20.03
C VAL A 321 12.00 10.71 21.54
N ASP A 322 10.81 10.80 22.12
CA ASP A 322 10.55 10.52 23.55
C ASP A 322 9.67 9.27 23.74
N GLU A 323 9.50 8.45 22.70
CA GLU A 323 8.74 7.19 22.72
C GLU A 323 9.69 5.98 22.69
N VAL A 324 9.17 4.77 22.91
CA VAL A 324 9.97 3.54 22.83
C VAL A 324 10.45 3.25 21.41
N LEU A 325 9.59 3.51 20.41
CA LEU A 325 9.96 3.46 19.00
C LEU A 325 10.49 4.81 18.55
N GLU A 326 11.69 4.82 17.96
CA GLU A 326 12.29 6.01 17.38
C GLU A 326 11.43 6.55 16.21
N PRO A 327 11.45 7.87 15.95
CA PRO A 327 10.72 8.43 14.82
C PRO A 327 11.28 7.88 13.50
N GLN A 328 10.43 7.73 12.49
CA GLN A 328 10.81 7.15 11.19
C GLN A 328 10.18 7.94 10.05
N TYR A 329 10.95 8.12 8.97
CA TYR A 329 10.64 8.79 7.70
C TYR A 329 10.31 10.29 7.80
N SER A 330 9.28 10.66 8.56
CA SER A 330 8.78 12.03 8.70
C SER A 330 8.30 12.32 10.13
N LEU A 331 7.90 13.57 10.40
CA LEU A 331 7.33 14.00 11.70
C LEU A 331 8.26 13.75 12.90
N LEU A 332 9.56 14.02 12.72
CA LEU A 332 10.63 13.70 13.67
C LEU A 332 10.46 14.25 15.09
N THR A 333 9.89 15.45 15.22
CA THR A 333 9.82 16.19 16.49
C THR A 333 8.48 16.01 17.21
N GLU A 334 7.56 15.24 16.64
CA GLU A 334 6.22 15.00 17.17
C GLU A 334 6.07 13.53 17.61
N LYS A 335 5.22 13.28 18.62
CA LYS A 335 4.69 11.94 18.84
C LYS A 335 3.76 11.60 17.67
N HIS A 336 4.18 10.67 16.82
CA HIS A 336 3.42 10.25 15.66
C HIS A 336 2.87 8.84 15.84
N GLY A 337 1.63 8.62 15.42
CA GLY A 337 1.02 7.30 15.52
C GLY A 337 -0.48 7.30 15.34
N GLY A 338 -1.07 6.23 15.86
CA GLY A 338 -2.48 5.90 15.75
C GLY A 338 -2.68 4.42 15.47
N PHE A 339 -3.87 3.93 15.83
CA PHE A 339 -4.30 2.56 15.59
C PHE A 339 -5.82 2.53 15.39
N TYR A 340 -6.32 1.41 14.89
CA TYR A 340 -7.74 1.14 14.74
C TYR A 340 -8.19 0.25 15.90
N THR A 341 -9.20 0.71 16.62
CA THR A 341 -9.89 -0.15 17.59
C THR A 341 -10.59 -1.29 16.87
N GLN A 342 -10.95 -2.35 17.58
CA GLN A 342 -11.73 -3.42 16.96
C GLN A 342 -13.09 -2.93 16.45
N ASP A 343 -13.67 -1.89 17.05
CA ASP A 343 -14.92 -1.29 16.59
C ASP A 343 -14.73 -0.51 15.29
N ASP A 344 -13.64 0.26 15.17
CA ASP A 344 -13.26 0.91 13.90
C ASP A 344 -13.09 -0.13 12.79
N ILE A 345 -12.45 -1.26 13.09
CA ILE A 345 -12.25 -2.36 12.14
C ILE A 345 -13.58 -3.00 11.73
N ARG A 346 -14.49 -3.26 12.68
CA ARG A 346 -15.84 -3.77 12.38
C ARG A 346 -16.60 -2.80 11.48
N GLU A 347 -16.49 -1.49 11.73
CA GLU A 347 -17.08 -0.47 10.88
C GLU A 347 -16.52 -0.52 9.45
N VAL A 348 -15.19 -0.61 9.29
CA VAL A 348 -14.54 -0.72 7.98
C VAL A 348 -14.96 -1.99 7.25
N ILE A 349 -15.03 -3.13 7.94
CA ILE A 349 -15.46 -4.40 7.35
C ILE A 349 -16.91 -4.30 6.85
N ALA A 350 -17.83 -3.72 7.64
CA ALA A 350 -19.21 -3.52 7.23
C ALA A 350 -19.31 -2.58 6.03
N TYR A 351 -18.59 -1.45 6.09
CA TYR A 351 -18.54 -0.45 5.02
C TYR A 351 -17.98 -1.04 3.71
N ALA A 352 -16.95 -1.88 3.79
CA ALA A 352 -16.34 -2.59 2.67
C ALA A 352 -17.31 -3.64 2.07
N ALA A 353 -18.00 -4.39 2.92
CA ALA A 353 -18.95 -5.42 2.49
C ALA A 353 -20.14 -4.86 1.69
N GLU A 354 -20.67 -3.68 2.08
CA GLU A 354 -21.69 -2.96 1.30
C GLU A 354 -21.24 -2.66 -0.14
N ARG A 355 -19.93 -2.49 -0.32
CA ARG A 355 -19.24 -2.18 -1.58
C ARG A 355 -18.64 -3.41 -2.27
N GLY A 356 -19.00 -4.61 -1.82
CA GLY A 356 -18.50 -5.87 -2.41
C GLY A 356 -16.99 -6.07 -2.22
N ILE A 357 -16.37 -5.39 -1.25
CA ILE A 357 -14.96 -5.48 -0.93
C ILE A 357 -14.76 -6.41 0.27
N THR A 358 -13.90 -7.41 0.10
CA THR A 358 -13.39 -8.24 1.20
C THR A 358 -12.16 -7.59 1.81
N VAL A 359 -12.08 -7.52 3.13
CA VAL A 359 -10.91 -6.99 3.85
C VAL A 359 -10.03 -8.16 4.30
N ILE A 360 -8.77 -8.20 3.85
CA ILE A 360 -7.76 -9.17 4.29
C ILE A 360 -6.80 -8.45 5.23
N PRO A 361 -6.70 -8.85 6.51
CA PRO A 361 -5.70 -8.29 7.41
C PRO A 361 -4.33 -8.92 7.16
N GLU A 362 -3.28 -8.15 7.43
CA GLU A 362 -1.91 -8.63 7.51
C GLU A 362 -1.32 -8.47 8.90
N ILE A 363 -0.68 -9.54 9.38
CA ILE A 363 0.16 -9.57 10.57
C ILE A 363 1.53 -10.10 10.12
N ASP A 364 2.50 -9.22 9.96
CA ASP A 364 3.78 -9.54 9.35
C ASP A 364 4.74 -10.21 10.34
N ILE A 365 5.20 -11.43 10.01
CA ILE A 365 6.14 -12.22 10.80
C ILE A 365 7.02 -13.12 9.92
N PRO A 366 8.20 -13.55 10.40
CA PRO A 366 8.89 -13.08 11.60
C PRO A 366 9.70 -11.79 11.40
N GLY A 367 9.90 -11.37 10.14
CA GLY A 367 10.45 -10.04 9.84
C GLY A 367 9.45 -8.94 10.20
N HIS A 368 9.81 -7.68 9.94
CA HIS A 368 8.89 -6.55 10.05
C HIS A 368 8.15 -6.46 11.40
N SER A 369 8.80 -6.92 12.49
CA SER A 369 8.16 -7.14 13.78
C SER A 369 8.66 -6.20 14.87
N ARG A 370 9.44 -5.16 14.54
CA ARG A 370 10.06 -4.28 15.54
C ARG A 370 9.05 -3.64 16.49
N ALA A 371 7.90 -3.16 15.98
CA ALA A 371 6.88 -2.55 16.81
C ALA A 371 6.30 -3.53 17.85
N ALA A 372 6.10 -4.79 17.46
CA ALA A 372 5.64 -5.83 18.38
C ALA A 372 6.71 -6.18 19.43
N ILE A 373 7.98 -6.35 18.99
CA ILE A 373 9.10 -6.68 19.88
C ILE A 373 9.31 -5.59 20.93
N LYS A 374 9.26 -4.31 20.53
CA LYS A 374 9.41 -3.17 21.44
C LYS A 374 8.23 -3.02 22.40
N ALA A 375 7.03 -3.44 22.00
CA ALA A 375 5.84 -3.40 22.85
C ALA A 375 5.79 -4.55 23.86
N LEU A 376 6.37 -5.72 23.54
CA LEU A 376 6.34 -6.93 24.36
C LEU A 376 7.74 -7.55 24.55
N PRO A 377 8.73 -6.79 25.03
CA PRO A 377 10.11 -7.26 25.14
C PRO A 377 10.23 -8.49 26.06
N GLU A 378 9.38 -8.59 27.09
CA GLU A 378 9.38 -9.72 28.03
C GLU A 378 9.03 -11.06 27.40
N TRP A 379 8.40 -11.06 26.22
CA TRP A 379 8.02 -12.27 25.48
C TRP A 379 8.82 -12.47 24.19
N LEU A 380 9.20 -11.39 23.53
CA LEU A 380 9.68 -11.42 22.15
C LEU A 380 11.17 -11.09 22.00
N LEU A 381 11.82 -10.56 23.04
CA LEU A 381 13.25 -10.29 23.01
C LEU A 381 14.05 -11.48 23.56
N ASP A 382 15.02 -11.96 22.78
CA ASP A 382 16.00 -12.95 23.25
C ASP A 382 17.26 -12.22 23.75
N GLU A 383 17.34 -11.96 25.06
CA GLU A 383 18.47 -11.23 25.66
C GLU A 383 19.84 -11.94 25.48
N ASP A 384 19.82 -13.25 25.24
CA ASP A 384 21.02 -14.06 25.04
C ASP A 384 21.47 -14.10 23.56
N ASP A 385 20.66 -13.59 22.63
CA ASP A 385 20.98 -13.61 21.21
C ASP A 385 22.06 -12.56 20.88
N GLN A 386 23.19 -13.04 20.34
CA GLN A 386 24.30 -12.19 19.89
C GLN A 386 24.41 -12.15 18.35
N SER A 387 23.32 -12.47 17.64
CA SER A 387 23.28 -12.44 16.19
C SER A 387 23.44 -11.01 15.68
N GLN A 388 24.31 -10.84 14.69
CA GLN A 388 24.55 -9.55 14.05
C GLN A 388 23.94 -9.61 12.65
N TYR A 389 22.80 -8.95 12.48
CA TYR A 389 22.08 -8.89 11.21
C TYR A 389 21.65 -7.45 10.92
N ARG A 390 21.23 -7.20 9.69
CA ARG A 390 20.63 -5.92 9.29
C ARG A 390 19.56 -6.18 8.24
N SER A 391 18.34 -5.72 8.51
CA SER A 391 17.24 -5.79 7.54
C SER A 391 17.45 -4.87 6.35
N ILE A 392 16.61 -5.03 5.33
CA ILE A 392 16.57 -4.15 4.15
C ILE A 392 16.29 -2.70 4.56
N GLN A 393 15.49 -2.50 5.61
CA GLN A 393 15.11 -1.21 6.19
C GLN A 393 16.13 -0.70 7.22
N TYR A 394 17.21 -1.44 7.47
CA TYR A 394 18.32 -1.06 8.34
C TYR A 394 18.04 -1.13 9.85
N TYR A 395 17.22 -2.09 10.26
CA TYR A 395 17.09 -2.50 11.65
C TYR A 395 17.97 -3.72 11.96
N ASN A 396 18.32 -3.91 13.23
CA ASN A 396 19.10 -5.04 13.73
C ASN A 396 18.44 -5.73 14.94
N ASP A 397 17.19 -5.38 15.24
CA ASP A 397 16.43 -5.78 16.41
C ASP A 397 14.94 -6.03 16.07
N ASN A 398 14.64 -6.39 14.82
CA ASN A 398 13.29 -6.38 14.25
C ASN A 398 12.71 -7.76 13.89
N VAL A 399 13.36 -8.86 14.27
CA VAL A 399 12.95 -10.21 13.86
C VAL A 399 12.52 -11.06 15.06
N LEU A 400 11.32 -11.64 15.01
CA LEU A 400 10.83 -12.54 16.04
C LEU A 400 11.72 -13.79 16.17
N SER A 401 12.04 -14.16 17.41
CA SER A 401 12.77 -15.41 17.67
C SER A 401 11.83 -16.62 17.70
N PRO A 402 12.07 -17.66 16.87
CA PRO A 402 11.25 -18.87 16.86
C PRO A 402 11.56 -19.81 18.04
N ALA A 403 12.54 -19.51 18.89
CA ALA A 403 12.89 -20.34 20.04
C ALA A 403 12.34 -19.84 21.38
N LEU A 404 11.59 -18.72 21.38
CA LEU A 404 10.96 -18.19 22.58
C LEU A 404 9.52 -18.70 22.70
N SER A 405 9.15 -19.23 23.87
CA SER A 405 7.76 -19.59 24.16
C SER A 405 6.81 -18.39 24.11
N GLY A 406 7.32 -17.19 24.42
CA GLY A 406 6.61 -15.93 24.30
C GLY A 406 6.16 -15.62 22.87
N THR A 407 6.97 -15.96 21.85
CA THR A 407 6.60 -15.81 20.43
C THR A 407 5.34 -16.61 20.09
N TYR A 408 5.26 -17.87 20.51
CA TYR A 408 4.09 -18.71 20.24
C TYR A 408 2.84 -18.22 20.98
N ARG A 409 3.01 -17.76 22.23
CA ARG A 409 1.91 -17.16 23.00
C ARG A 409 1.38 -15.88 22.35
N PHE A 410 2.28 -15.03 21.86
CA PHE A 410 1.93 -13.84 21.09
C PHE A 410 1.13 -14.22 19.83
N LEU A 411 1.65 -15.16 19.02
CA LEU A 411 0.96 -15.61 17.80
C LEU A 411 -0.41 -16.21 18.09
N ASP A 412 -0.54 -17.04 19.13
CA ASP A 412 -1.82 -17.63 19.50
C ASP A 412 -2.87 -16.55 19.79
N LEU A 413 -2.55 -15.58 20.64
CA LEU A 413 -3.49 -14.52 21.04
C LEU A 413 -3.83 -13.57 19.89
N VAL A 414 -2.83 -13.12 19.13
CA VAL A 414 -3.04 -12.22 18.00
C VAL A 414 -3.89 -12.90 16.92
N LEU A 415 -3.51 -14.11 16.50
CA LEU A 415 -4.21 -14.80 15.42
C LEU A 415 -5.64 -15.20 15.82
N GLU A 416 -5.88 -15.52 17.09
CA GLU A 416 -7.25 -15.75 17.61
C GLU A 416 -8.13 -14.51 17.47
N GLU A 417 -7.68 -13.35 17.96
CA GLU A 417 -8.47 -12.12 17.88
C GLU A 417 -8.64 -11.63 16.44
N VAL A 418 -7.59 -11.68 15.62
CA VAL A 418 -7.67 -11.31 14.20
C VAL A 418 -8.60 -12.25 13.44
N ALA A 419 -8.52 -13.56 13.66
CA ALA A 419 -9.41 -14.51 12.99
C ALA A 419 -10.89 -14.34 13.38
N ALA A 420 -11.16 -13.98 14.64
CA ALA A 420 -12.50 -13.67 15.11
C ALA A 420 -13.02 -12.33 14.56
N LEU A 421 -12.15 -11.34 14.38
CA LEU A 421 -12.51 -9.99 13.96
C LEU A 421 -12.79 -9.91 12.44
N PHE A 422 -11.97 -10.57 11.62
CA PHE A 422 -12.08 -10.47 10.17
C PHE A 422 -12.86 -11.66 9.58
N PRO A 423 -13.98 -11.42 8.86
CA PRO A 423 -14.79 -12.49 8.27
C PRO A 423 -14.12 -13.13 7.04
N SER A 424 -13.09 -12.50 6.47
CA SER A 424 -12.31 -13.08 5.37
C SER A 424 -11.80 -14.48 5.73
N ASN A 425 -11.79 -15.37 4.74
CA ASN A 425 -11.17 -16.68 4.86
C ASN A 425 -9.64 -16.61 4.84
N PHE A 426 -9.07 -15.45 4.52
CA PHE A 426 -7.64 -15.21 4.41
C PHE A 426 -7.12 -14.32 5.53
N ILE A 427 -5.94 -14.66 6.06
CA ILE A 427 -5.10 -13.79 6.87
C ILE A 427 -3.71 -13.82 6.25
N HIS A 428 -3.17 -12.64 5.94
CA HIS A 428 -1.81 -12.47 5.44
C HIS A 428 -0.83 -12.49 6.61
N ILE A 429 0.26 -13.24 6.48
CA ILE A 429 1.24 -13.47 7.54
C ILE A 429 2.59 -12.79 7.26
N GLY A 430 2.66 -12.01 6.17
CA GLY A 430 3.87 -11.37 5.68
C GLY A 430 4.89 -12.39 5.18
N ALA A 431 6.00 -12.51 5.91
CA ALA A 431 7.12 -13.45 5.71
C ALA A 431 8.18 -13.03 4.68
N ASP A 432 8.16 -11.77 4.26
CA ASP A 432 9.16 -11.13 3.42
C ASP A 432 10.42 -10.74 4.20
N GLU A 433 11.50 -10.53 3.44
CA GLU A 433 12.71 -9.82 3.84
C GLU A 433 13.39 -10.21 5.19
N VAL A 434 13.19 -11.45 5.65
CA VAL A 434 13.93 -11.99 6.81
C VAL A 434 15.44 -11.96 6.51
N PRO A 435 16.24 -11.20 7.27
CA PRO A 435 17.64 -10.95 6.92
C PRO A 435 18.51 -12.20 7.05
N ASP A 436 19.55 -12.31 6.23
CA ASP A 436 20.60 -13.29 6.48
C ASP A 436 21.33 -12.99 7.80
N GLY A 437 21.74 -14.04 8.52
CA GLY A 437 22.49 -13.92 9.79
C GLY A 437 21.62 -13.87 11.05
N VAL A 438 20.29 -13.80 10.93
CA VAL A 438 19.37 -13.89 12.08
C VAL A 438 19.48 -15.24 12.78
N TRP A 439 19.34 -15.22 14.10
CA TRP A 439 19.29 -16.39 15.00
C TRP A 439 20.56 -17.25 15.06
N VAL A 440 21.57 -16.99 14.23
CA VAL A 440 22.78 -17.81 14.11
C VAL A 440 23.54 -17.92 15.44
N ASN A 441 23.53 -16.85 16.24
CA ASN A 441 24.19 -16.78 17.54
C ASN A 441 23.19 -16.74 18.72
N SER A 442 21.93 -17.16 18.53
CA SER A 442 20.99 -17.38 19.63
C SER A 442 21.18 -18.78 20.20
N PRO A 443 21.58 -18.93 21.50
CA PRO A 443 21.70 -20.26 22.12
C PRO A 443 20.38 -21.04 22.10
N LYS A 444 19.24 -20.35 22.22
CA LYS A 444 17.91 -20.98 22.20
C LYS A 444 17.55 -21.48 20.80
N CYS A 445 17.82 -20.69 19.75
CA CYS A 445 17.61 -21.13 18.37
C CYS A 445 18.54 -22.28 17.99
N GLN A 446 19.80 -22.26 18.42
CA GLN A 446 20.73 -23.38 18.22
C GLN A 446 20.21 -24.67 18.88
N ALA A 447 19.68 -24.58 20.10
CA ALA A 447 19.06 -25.73 20.77
C ALA A 447 17.85 -26.26 20.00
N LEU A 448 16.97 -25.37 19.51
CA LEU A 448 15.80 -25.73 18.70
C LEU A 448 16.20 -26.37 17.36
N MET A 449 17.26 -25.87 16.72
CA MET A 449 17.81 -26.48 15.50
C MET A 449 18.29 -27.91 15.77
N VAL A 450 18.99 -28.15 16.87
CA VAL A 450 19.44 -29.51 17.26
C VAL A 450 18.24 -30.43 17.54
N GLU A 451 17.22 -29.93 18.26
CA GLU A 451 16.01 -30.70 18.57
C GLU A 451 15.28 -31.18 17.31
N HIS A 452 15.15 -30.31 16.30
CA HIS A 452 14.42 -30.61 15.07
C HIS A 452 15.30 -31.13 13.91
N GLY A 453 16.62 -31.21 14.12
CA GLY A 453 17.57 -31.64 13.10
C GLY A 453 17.71 -30.64 11.93
N TYR A 454 17.49 -29.35 12.17
CA TYR A 454 17.70 -28.30 11.17
C TYR A 454 19.20 -28.03 10.98
N THR A 455 19.56 -27.73 9.73
CA THR A 455 20.93 -27.49 9.27
C THR A 455 21.22 -26.02 9.01
N GLU A 456 20.19 -25.24 8.66
CA GLU A 456 20.30 -23.81 8.36
C GLU A 456 19.29 -23.00 9.19
N ALA A 457 19.69 -21.82 9.66
CA ALA A 457 18.81 -20.94 10.44
C ALA A 457 17.53 -20.55 9.70
N LYS A 458 17.57 -20.51 8.36
CA LYS A 458 16.40 -20.21 7.50
C LYS A 458 15.27 -21.25 7.65
N GLU A 459 15.58 -22.48 8.06
CA GLU A 459 14.57 -23.51 8.34
C GLU A 459 13.71 -23.15 9.56
N LEU A 460 14.23 -22.34 10.49
CA LEU A 460 13.50 -21.84 11.65
C LEU A 460 12.39 -20.85 11.26
N GLN A 461 12.57 -20.08 10.18
CA GLN A 461 11.48 -19.27 9.62
C GLN A 461 10.32 -20.18 9.21
N GLY A 462 10.62 -21.30 8.54
CA GLY A 462 9.60 -22.30 8.21
C GLY A 462 8.95 -22.92 9.42
N HIS A 463 9.71 -23.17 10.48
CA HIS A 463 9.17 -23.69 11.73
C HIS A 463 8.05 -22.79 12.28
N LEU A 464 8.32 -21.48 12.35
CA LEU A 464 7.34 -20.51 12.84
C LEU A 464 6.14 -20.37 11.90
N LEU A 465 6.38 -20.30 10.58
CA LEU A 465 5.30 -20.16 9.59
C LEU A 465 4.38 -21.39 9.54
N ARG A 466 4.91 -22.62 9.70
CA ARG A 466 4.06 -23.83 9.83
C ARG A 466 3.21 -23.80 11.08
N TYR A 467 3.73 -23.26 12.18
CA TYR A 467 2.95 -23.07 13.39
C TYR A 467 1.79 -22.09 13.14
N ALA A 468 2.07 -20.92 12.55
CA ALA A 468 1.05 -19.93 12.19
C ALA A 468 0.01 -20.52 11.21
N GLU A 469 0.44 -21.25 10.19
CA GLU A 469 -0.44 -21.92 9.22
C GLU A 469 -1.38 -22.90 9.92
N LYS A 470 -0.85 -23.76 10.82
CA LYS A 470 -1.64 -24.72 11.58
C LYS A 470 -2.62 -24.02 12.50
N LYS A 471 -2.20 -22.94 13.16
CA LYS A 471 -3.07 -22.13 14.02
C LYS A 471 -4.22 -21.51 13.22
N LEU A 472 -3.91 -20.83 12.12
CA LEU A 472 -4.91 -20.25 11.21
C LEU A 472 -5.88 -21.31 10.69
N LYS A 473 -5.39 -22.48 10.28
CA LYS A 473 -6.22 -23.60 9.85
C LYS A 473 -7.18 -24.08 10.94
N SER A 474 -6.72 -24.13 12.19
CA SER A 474 -7.58 -24.47 13.35
C SER A 474 -8.67 -23.41 13.62
N LEU A 475 -8.43 -22.17 13.22
CA LEU A 475 -9.36 -21.04 13.30
C LEU A 475 -10.25 -20.91 12.04
N GLY A 476 -10.18 -21.87 11.11
CA GLY A 476 -10.95 -21.85 9.87
C GLY A 476 -10.44 -20.86 8.82
N LYS A 477 -9.19 -20.41 8.94
CA LYS A 477 -8.54 -19.45 8.03
C LYS A 477 -7.49 -20.14 7.17
N ARG A 478 -7.34 -19.66 5.94
CA ARG A 478 -6.29 -20.04 4.99
C ARG A 478 -5.19 -18.99 5.04
N MET A 479 -3.96 -19.45 5.25
CA MET A 479 -2.80 -18.57 5.31
C MET A 479 -2.45 -18.02 3.93
N VAL A 480 -1.98 -16.78 3.93
CA VAL A 480 -1.46 -16.07 2.77
C VAL A 480 -0.12 -15.45 3.17
N GLY A 481 0.85 -15.39 2.26
CA GLY A 481 2.14 -14.75 2.53
C GLY A 481 2.83 -14.25 1.28
N TRP A 482 3.83 -13.39 1.47
CA TRP A 482 4.71 -12.92 0.42
C TRP A 482 5.53 -14.08 -0.18
N GLU A 483 6.18 -13.79 -1.30
CA GLU A 483 6.88 -14.79 -2.12
C GLU A 483 7.84 -15.66 -1.33
N GLU A 484 8.56 -15.09 -0.37
CA GLU A 484 9.59 -15.75 0.42
C GLU A 484 9.05 -16.88 1.32
N ALA A 485 7.74 -16.89 1.59
CA ALA A 485 7.07 -17.97 2.29
C ALA A 485 7.20 -19.32 1.56
N GLN A 486 7.37 -19.34 0.23
CA GLN A 486 7.55 -20.59 -0.51
C GLN A 486 8.94 -21.23 -0.37
N HIS A 487 9.97 -20.46 -0.01
CA HIS A 487 11.36 -20.93 -0.04
C HIS A 487 11.66 -21.93 1.08
N GLY A 488 12.10 -23.15 0.74
CA GLY A 488 12.59 -24.13 1.72
C GLY A 488 11.51 -25.01 2.36
N ASP A 489 10.44 -25.32 1.61
CA ASP A 489 9.30 -26.15 2.06
C ASP A 489 8.74 -25.69 3.43
N LYS A 490 8.71 -24.36 3.60
CA LYS A 490 8.30 -23.68 4.83
C LYS A 490 6.82 -23.77 5.11
N VAL A 491 5.97 -23.87 4.08
CA VAL A 491 4.51 -23.82 4.23
C VAL A 491 3.85 -24.85 3.33
N SER A 492 2.63 -25.28 3.68
CA SER A 492 1.90 -26.24 2.85
C SER A 492 1.42 -25.60 1.54
N LYS A 493 1.08 -26.43 0.55
CA LYS A 493 0.49 -25.96 -0.72
C LYS A 493 -0.92 -25.35 -0.55
N ASP A 494 -1.52 -25.43 0.65
CA ASP A 494 -2.72 -24.68 0.99
C ASP A 494 -2.41 -23.18 1.11
N THR A 495 -1.19 -22.75 1.41
CA THR A 495 -0.87 -21.30 1.49
C THR A 495 -1.01 -20.62 0.11
N VAL A 496 -1.57 -19.41 0.08
CA VAL A 496 -1.61 -18.56 -1.14
C VAL A 496 -0.39 -17.65 -1.15
N ILE A 497 0.30 -17.56 -2.29
CA ILE A 497 1.53 -16.78 -2.43
C ILE A 497 1.27 -15.45 -3.14
N TYR A 498 1.73 -14.34 -2.57
CA TYR A 498 1.73 -13.01 -3.19
C TYR A 498 3.11 -12.79 -3.80
N SER A 499 3.18 -12.88 -5.13
CA SER A 499 4.46 -12.76 -5.84
C SER A 499 4.72 -11.32 -6.26
N TRP A 500 5.75 -10.74 -5.67
CA TRP A 500 6.11 -9.33 -5.84
C TRP A 500 7.43 -9.10 -6.57
N LEU A 501 8.37 -10.06 -6.50
CA LEU A 501 9.69 -9.95 -7.13
C LEU A 501 9.60 -9.95 -8.66
N SER A 502 8.82 -10.87 -9.23
CA SER A 502 8.58 -10.93 -10.68
C SER A 502 7.45 -11.88 -11.04
N GLU A 503 6.87 -11.70 -12.23
CA GLU A 503 5.91 -12.67 -12.76
C GLU A 503 6.53 -14.06 -12.98
N GLN A 504 7.83 -14.15 -13.32
CA GLN A 504 8.49 -15.44 -13.47
C GLN A 504 8.52 -16.24 -12.16
N ALA A 505 8.73 -15.56 -11.03
CA ALA A 505 8.69 -16.18 -9.72
C ALA A 505 7.27 -16.63 -9.35
N ALA A 506 6.25 -15.84 -9.71
CA ALA A 506 4.84 -16.24 -9.60
C ALA A 506 4.55 -17.56 -10.36
N LEU A 507 5.01 -17.67 -11.61
CA LEU A 507 4.83 -18.87 -12.42
C LEU A 507 5.55 -20.07 -11.83
N ASN A 508 6.72 -19.87 -11.20
CA ASN A 508 7.44 -20.94 -10.52
C ASN A 508 6.65 -21.44 -9.30
N CYS A 509 6.08 -20.55 -8.49
CA CYS A 509 5.22 -20.91 -7.36
C CYS A 509 3.98 -21.70 -7.83
N ALA A 510 3.33 -21.21 -8.89
CA ALA A 510 2.16 -21.87 -9.46
C ALA A 510 2.48 -23.28 -9.99
N ARG A 511 3.65 -23.48 -10.64
CA ARG A 511 4.11 -24.81 -11.10
C ARG A 511 4.36 -25.78 -9.95
N GLN A 512 4.74 -25.26 -8.78
CA GLN A 512 4.90 -26.05 -7.56
C GLN A 512 3.56 -26.36 -6.86
N GLY A 513 2.43 -25.89 -7.40
CA GLY A 513 1.08 -26.24 -6.94
C GLY A 513 0.42 -25.21 -6.03
N PHE A 514 1.06 -24.07 -5.75
CA PHE A 514 0.47 -22.97 -4.99
C PHE A 514 -0.57 -22.21 -5.81
N ASP A 515 -1.58 -21.66 -5.14
CA ASP A 515 -2.37 -20.58 -5.72
C ASP A 515 -1.62 -19.25 -5.52
N VAL A 516 -1.67 -18.36 -6.51
CA VAL A 516 -0.80 -17.18 -6.58
C VAL A 516 -1.62 -15.92 -6.91
N ILE A 517 -1.26 -14.82 -6.26
CA ILE A 517 -1.70 -13.46 -6.58
C ILE A 517 -0.50 -12.68 -7.12
N LEU A 518 -0.70 -12.05 -8.29
CA LEU A 518 0.33 -11.29 -8.97
C LEU A 518 0.39 -9.87 -8.41
N GLN A 519 1.54 -9.47 -7.86
CA GLN A 519 1.80 -8.11 -7.40
C GLN A 519 3.22 -7.64 -7.79
N PRO A 520 3.67 -7.80 -9.05
CA PRO A 520 5.05 -7.47 -9.42
C PRO A 520 5.33 -5.98 -9.21
N GLY A 521 6.38 -5.67 -8.42
CA GLY A 521 6.74 -4.30 -8.05
C GLY A 521 7.00 -3.38 -9.23
N GLN A 522 7.49 -3.95 -10.35
CA GLN A 522 7.84 -3.22 -11.57
C GLN A 522 6.64 -2.62 -12.33
N PHE A 523 5.41 -2.95 -11.90
CA PHE A 523 4.18 -2.52 -12.57
C PHE A 523 3.07 -2.10 -11.60
N THR A 524 3.02 -2.70 -10.40
CA THR A 524 1.84 -2.65 -9.54
C THR A 524 2.04 -1.85 -8.24
N TYR A 525 3.25 -1.37 -7.97
CA TYR A 525 3.56 -0.58 -6.79
C TYR A 525 3.32 0.91 -7.08
N LEU A 526 2.42 1.50 -6.29
CA LEU A 526 1.93 2.86 -6.46
C LEU A 526 2.77 3.89 -5.69
N ASP A 527 3.68 3.45 -4.82
CA ASP A 527 4.72 4.26 -4.17
C ASP A 527 5.87 4.63 -5.13
N ILE A 528 6.01 3.90 -6.23
CA ILE A 528 7.01 4.16 -7.26
C ILE A 528 6.73 5.49 -7.97
N ALA A 529 7.80 6.25 -8.29
CA ALA A 529 7.74 7.48 -9.05
C ALA A 529 7.01 7.32 -10.40
N GLN A 530 6.24 8.34 -10.78
CA GLN A 530 5.35 8.32 -11.96
C GLN A 530 5.97 8.91 -13.23
N ASP A 531 7.13 9.54 -13.11
CA ASP A 531 7.91 10.09 -14.21
C ASP A 531 9.38 10.18 -13.78
N TYR A 532 10.25 10.45 -14.75
CA TYR A 532 11.70 10.52 -14.57
C TYR A 532 12.17 11.89 -14.08
N ALA A 533 11.26 12.86 -13.93
CA ALA A 533 11.58 14.17 -13.41
C ALA A 533 11.99 14.07 -11.92
N PRO A 534 13.11 14.70 -11.49
CA PRO A 534 13.59 14.59 -10.11
C PRO A 534 12.61 15.17 -9.07
N GLU A 535 11.66 16.00 -9.52
CA GLU A 535 10.58 16.57 -8.71
C GLU A 535 9.46 15.57 -8.39
N GLU A 536 9.36 14.45 -9.12
CA GLU A 536 8.33 13.46 -8.85
C GLU A 536 8.51 12.85 -7.46
N PRO A 537 7.45 12.80 -6.64
CA PRO A 537 7.50 12.06 -5.40
C PRO A 537 7.46 10.56 -5.66
N GLY A 538 8.07 9.81 -4.76
CA GLY A 538 8.07 8.35 -4.77
C GLY A 538 9.47 7.79 -4.60
N VAL A 539 9.55 6.47 -4.74
CA VAL A 539 10.80 5.71 -4.77
C VAL A 539 10.99 5.07 -6.15
N ASP A 540 12.13 4.48 -6.43
CA ASP A 540 12.47 3.94 -7.76
C ASP A 540 13.23 2.60 -7.73
N TRP A 541 13.22 1.90 -6.60
CA TRP A 541 13.96 0.65 -6.43
C TRP A 541 13.51 -0.45 -7.41
N ALA A 542 12.24 -0.43 -7.84
CA ALA A 542 11.67 -1.33 -8.86
C ALA A 542 11.73 -0.74 -10.29
N GLY A 543 12.43 0.39 -10.47
CA GLY A 543 12.39 1.25 -11.64
C GLY A 543 11.30 2.33 -11.53
N VAL A 544 11.12 3.11 -12.61
CA VAL A 544 10.05 4.12 -12.72
C VAL A 544 8.82 3.51 -13.35
N THR A 545 7.63 3.82 -12.82
CA THR A 545 6.35 3.30 -13.32
C THR A 545 5.44 4.44 -13.76
N PRO A 546 5.67 5.00 -14.97
CA PRO A 546 4.72 5.90 -15.61
C PRO A 546 3.36 5.23 -15.87
N LEU A 547 2.34 6.05 -16.13
CA LEU A 547 0.98 5.56 -16.39
C LEU A 547 0.92 4.54 -17.53
N GLU A 548 1.65 4.78 -18.62
CA GLU A 548 1.72 3.86 -19.76
C GLU A 548 2.30 2.51 -19.35
N ARG A 549 3.35 2.49 -18.52
CA ARG A 549 3.94 1.24 -18.03
C ARG A 549 2.97 0.44 -17.16
N ALA A 550 2.25 1.11 -16.27
CA ALA A 550 1.19 0.47 -15.47
C ALA A 550 0.07 -0.08 -16.36
N TYR A 551 -0.33 0.66 -17.40
CA TYR A 551 -1.36 0.22 -18.34
C TYR A 551 -0.92 -0.90 -19.26
N CYS A 552 0.32 -0.91 -19.72
CA CYS A 552 0.85 -1.93 -20.62
C CYS A 552 1.20 -3.24 -19.89
N TYR A 553 1.07 -3.30 -18.56
CA TYR A 553 1.17 -4.55 -17.83
C TYR A 553 0.07 -5.52 -18.29
N GLU A 554 0.50 -6.59 -18.96
CA GLU A 554 -0.34 -7.69 -19.39
C GLU A 554 0.04 -8.95 -18.60
N PRO A 555 -0.71 -9.27 -17.55
CA PRO A 555 -0.43 -10.45 -16.74
C PRO A 555 -0.56 -11.71 -17.58
N LEU A 556 0.45 -12.57 -17.45
CA LEU A 556 0.56 -13.86 -18.11
C LEU A 556 0.69 -13.72 -19.63
N ALA A 557 1.34 -12.64 -20.12
CA ALA A 557 1.49 -12.37 -21.55
C ALA A 557 2.09 -13.55 -22.33
N GLU A 558 3.09 -14.22 -21.72
CA GLU A 558 3.83 -15.34 -22.31
C GLU A 558 3.21 -16.72 -22.02
N VAL A 559 2.12 -16.79 -21.25
CA VAL A 559 1.45 -18.05 -20.90
C VAL A 559 0.26 -18.26 -21.84
N PRO A 560 0.13 -19.39 -22.56
CA PRO A 560 -1.03 -19.63 -23.42
C PRO A 560 -2.37 -19.58 -22.66
N GLU A 561 -3.45 -19.11 -23.29
CA GLU A 561 -4.78 -19.00 -22.65
C GLU A 561 -5.32 -20.33 -22.12
N GLN A 562 -4.97 -21.43 -22.79
CA GLN A 562 -5.43 -22.77 -22.46
C GLN A 562 -4.59 -23.46 -21.38
N ASP A 563 -3.50 -22.82 -20.93
CA ASP A 563 -2.58 -23.43 -19.98
C ASP A 563 -3.24 -23.61 -18.60
N PRO A 564 -3.28 -24.83 -18.03
CA PRO A 564 -3.88 -25.08 -16.73
C PRO A 564 -3.23 -24.28 -15.59
N LEU A 565 -1.98 -23.82 -15.77
CA LEU A 565 -1.28 -22.96 -14.81
C LEU A 565 -2.07 -21.68 -14.51
N ARG A 566 -2.83 -21.15 -15.48
CA ARG A 566 -3.69 -19.98 -15.30
C ARG A 566 -4.75 -20.18 -14.21
N LYS A 567 -5.17 -21.42 -13.93
CA LYS A 567 -6.13 -21.73 -12.85
C LYS A 567 -5.55 -21.51 -11.45
N ARG A 568 -4.23 -21.51 -11.31
CA ARG A 568 -3.52 -21.19 -10.05
C ARG A 568 -3.38 -19.70 -9.82
N ILE A 569 -3.56 -18.89 -10.86
CA ILE A 569 -3.46 -17.44 -10.75
C ILE A 569 -4.83 -16.89 -10.36
N LEU A 570 -4.99 -16.51 -9.09
CA LEU A 570 -6.26 -16.00 -8.57
C LEU A 570 -6.59 -14.62 -9.13
N GLY A 571 -5.56 -13.81 -9.36
CA GLY A 571 -5.67 -12.48 -9.94
C GLY A 571 -4.49 -11.56 -9.62
N ILE A 572 -4.77 -10.26 -9.55
CA ILE A 572 -3.76 -9.20 -9.46
C ILE A 572 -4.03 -8.34 -8.23
N GLN A 573 -2.97 -7.82 -7.63
CA GLN A 573 -3.00 -6.77 -6.64
C GLN A 573 -2.12 -5.59 -7.05
N CYS A 574 -2.51 -4.38 -6.66
CA CYS A 574 -1.61 -3.24 -6.58
C CYS A 574 -1.37 -2.84 -5.12
N ALA A 575 -0.24 -2.21 -4.81
CA ALA A 575 0.11 -1.85 -3.44
C ALA A 575 0.51 -0.38 -3.35
N LEU A 576 0.18 0.26 -2.23
CA LEU A 576 0.76 1.54 -1.83
C LEU A 576 1.48 1.36 -0.50
N TRP A 577 2.79 1.23 -0.58
CA TRP A 577 3.68 1.37 0.57
C TRP A 577 3.79 2.85 0.96
N CYS A 578 3.91 3.12 2.26
CA CYS A 578 3.64 4.46 2.79
C CYS A 578 4.82 5.11 3.51
N GLU A 579 6.08 4.71 3.24
CA GLU A 579 7.29 5.37 3.76
C GLU A 579 7.26 6.88 3.49
N LEU A 580 6.81 7.29 2.29
CA LEU A 580 6.77 8.70 1.87
C LEU A 580 5.34 9.25 1.69
N VAL A 581 4.33 8.56 2.21
CA VAL A 581 2.90 8.90 2.04
C VAL A 581 2.22 9.05 3.40
N ASN A 582 2.17 10.29 3.92
CA ASN A 582 1.59 10.55 5.25
C ASN A 582 0.26 11.35 5.22
N ASN A 583 -0.18 11.84 4.07
CA ASN A 583 -1.36 12.69 3.93
C ASN A 583 -2.22 12.36 2.70
N GLN A 584 -3.47 12.86 2.71
CA GLN A 584 -4.45 12.55 1.67
C GLN A 584 -4.02 12.99 0.26
N ASN A 585 -3.42 14.18 0.14
CA ASN A 585 -3.04 14.71 -1.18
C ASN A 585 -1.94 13.88 -1.80
N ARG A 586 -0.93 13.48 -1.01
CA ARG A 586 0.14 12.60 -1.48
C ARG A 586 -0.42 11.21 -1.84
N MET A 587 -1.30 10.65 -1.02
CA MET A 587 -1.96 9.37 -1.32
C MET A 587 -2.72 9.43 -2.64
N ASP A 588 -3.57 10.44 -2.84
CA ASP A 588 -4.32 10.62 -4.09
C ASP A 588 -3.38 10.75 -5.30
N TYR A 589 -2.30 11.53 -5.16
CA TYR A 589 -1.32 11.73 -6.22
C TYR A 589 -0.65 10.42 -6.63
N MET A 590 -0.24 9.59 -5.66
CA MET A 590 0.46 8.33 -5.91
C MET A 590 -0.46 7.23 -6.47
N ILE A 591 -1.71 7.19 -6.02
CA ILE A 591 -2.72 6.20 -6.44
C ILE A 591 -3.26 6.52 -7.84
N TYR A 592 -3.62 7.78 -8.10
CA TYR A 592 -4.35 8.16 -9.32
C TYR A 592 -3.44 8.89 -10.31
N PRO A 593 -3.48 8.51 -11.61
CA PRO A 593 -4.48 7.63 -12.23
C PRO A 593 -4.06 6.17 -12.41
N ARG A 594 -2.89 5.73 -11.93
CA ARG A 594 -2.42 4.35 -12.18
C ARG A 594 -3.35 3.27 -11.64
N LEU A 595 -4.09 3.53 -10.56
CA LEU A 595 -5.13 2.63 -10.06
C LEU A 595 -6.15 2.25 -11.13
N THR A 596 -6.54 3.18 -12.02
CA THR A 596 -7.54 2.89 -13.07
C THR A 596 -6.98 2.02 -14.18
N ALA A 597 -5.67 2.13 -14.47
CA ALA A 597 -4.98 1.23 -15.39
C ALA A 597 -4.89 -0.20 -14.83
N LEU A 598 -4.58 -0.33 -13.53
CA LEU A 598 -4.49 -1.63 -12.86
C LEU A 598 -5.87 -2.28 -12.67
N ALA A 599 -6.92 -1.48 -12.44
CA ALA A 599 -8.30 -1.95 -12.48
C ALA A 599 -8.65 -2.58 -13.84
N GLU A 600 -8.23 -1.92 -14.93
CA GLU A 600 -8.48 -2.40 -16.29
C GLU A 600 -7.69 -3.67 -16.62
N ALA A 601 -6.43 -3.79 -16.16
CA ALA A 601 -5.67 -5.03 -16.27
C ALA A 601 -6.34 -6.21 -15.53
N ALA A 602 -7.00 -5.93 -14.41
CA ALA A 602 -7.65 -6.93 -13.57
C ALA A 602 -9.07 -7.31 -14.06
N TRP A 603 -9.72 -6.43 -14.82
CA TRP A 603 -11.12 -6.56 -15.24
C TRP A 603 -11.29 -6.91 -16.72
N THR A 604 -10.64 -6.16 -17.60
CA THR A 604 -10.90 -6.16 -19.05
C THR A 604 -10.06 -7.22 -19.75
N GLN A 605 -10.67 -7.96 -20.67
CA GLN A 605 -9.98 -8.95 -21.49
C GLN A 605 -8.88 -8.28 -22.32
N LYS A 606 -7.74 -8.96 -22.48
CA LYS A 606 -6.57 -8.45 -23.23
C LYS A 606 -6.95 -7.88 -24.59
N SER A 607 -7.83 -8.57 -25.33
CA SER A 607 -8.27 -8.17 -26.67
C SER A 607 -9.10 -6.87 -26.72
N GLN A 608 -9.57 -6.36 -25.58
CA GLN A 608 -10.35 -5.13 -25.49
C GLN A 608 -9.53 -3.94 -24.96
N ARG A 609 -8.30 -4.17 -24.50
CA ARG A 609 -7.39 -3.14 -23.96
C ARG A 609 -6.61 -2.49 -25.09
N ASP A 610 -6.72 -1.17 -25.20
CA ASP A 610 -5.94 -0.32 -26.08
C ASP A 610 -5.51 0.96 -25.35
N TRP A 611 -4.27 1.39 -25.53
CA TRP A 611 -3.70 2.52 -24.78
C TRP A 611 -4.36 3.86 -25.12
N HIS A 612 -4.62 4.12 -26.39
CA HIS A 612 -5.23 5.39 -26.82
C HIS A 612 -6.70 5.46 -26.42
N ASP A 613 -7.43 4.35 -26.52
CA ASP A 613 -8.79 4.21 -26.01
C ASP A 613 -8.86 4.43 -24.49
N TYR A 614 -7.93 3.84 -23.73
CA TYR A 614 -7.82 4.07 -22.29
C TYR A 614 -7.57 5.54 -21.96
N LEU A 615 -6.62 6.19 -22.63
CA LEU A 615 -6.35 7.61 -22.42
C LEU A 615 -7.57 8.48 -22.73
N ALA A 616 -8.30 8.19 -23.80
CA ALA A 616 -9.52 8.92 -24.15
C ALA A 616 -10.60 8.77 -23.06
N ARG A 617 -10.79 7.56 -22.53
CA ARG A 617 -11.71 7.29 -21.42
C ARG A 617 -11.25 7.95 -20.13
N LEU A 618 -9.96 7.90 -19.82
CA LEU A 618 -9.36 8.59 -18.68
C LEU A 618 -9.58 10.09 -18.76
N LYS A 619 -9.32 10.72 -19.91
CA LYS A 619 -9.53 12.17 -20.11
C LYS A 619 -10.97 12.59 -19.85
N GLY A 620 -11.95 11.78 -20.29
CA GLY A 620 -13.36 12.02 -19.99
C GLY A 620 -13.79 11.70 -18.56
N HIS A 621 -13.00 10.91 -17.83
CA HIS A 621 -13.25 10.51 -16.44
C HIS A 621 -12.65 11.47 -15.42
N LEU A 622 -11.57 12.19 -15.76
CA LEU A 622 -10.93 13.17 -14.87
C LEU A 622 -11.90 14.17 -14.20
N PRO A 623 -12.92 14.72 -14.89
CA PRO A 623 -13.89 15.61 -14.24
C PRO A 623 -14.66 14.97 -13.07
N LEU A 624 -14.86 13.65 -13.10
CA LEU A 624 -15.48 12.93 -11.99
C LEU A 624 -14.52 12.83 -10.78
N LEU A 625 -13.21 12.64 -11.04
CA LEU A 625 -12.20 12.69 -9.99
C LEU A 625 -12.11 14.10 -9.37
N ASP A 626 -12.16 15.14 -10.20
CA ASP A 626 -12.19 16.55 -9.74
C ASP A 626 -13.41 16.83 -8.85
N GLN A 627 -14.60 16.40 -9.28
CA GLN A 627 -15.84 16.52 -8.52
C GLN A 627 -15.78 15.80 -7.16
N GLN A 628 -15.02 14.69 -7.10
CA GLN A 628 -14.78 13.95 -5.86
C GLN A 628 -13.65 14.54 -5.00
N GLY A 629 -12.98 15.60 -5.46
CA GLY A 629 -11.85 16.23 -4.79
C GLY A 629 -10.62 15.33 -4.73
N ILE A 630 -10.42 14.44 -5.72
CA ILE A 630 -9.25 13.57 -5.80
C ILE A 630 -8.07 14.33 -6.40
N ARG A 631 -6.97 14.44 -5.65
CA ARG A 631 -5.74 15.13 -6.08
C ARG A 631 -4.84 14.21 -6.91
N TYR A 632 -5.34 13.73 -8.04
CA TYR A 632 -4.58 12.85 -8.93
C TYR A 632 -3.39 13.56 -9.60
N ARG A 633 -2.38 12.79 -10.03
CA ARG A 633 -1.32 13.32 -10.91
C ARG A 633 -1.90 13.61 -12.29
N ALA A 634 -1.93 14.88 -12.70
CA ALA A 634 -2.48 15.30 -13.99
C ALA A 634 -1.71 14.67 -15.18
N PRO A 635 -2.35 13.85 -16.04
CA PRO A 635 -1.66 13.21 -17.17
C PRO A 635 -1.26 14.19 -18.27
N TRP A 636 -2.11 15.18 -18.52
CA TRP A 636 -1.87 16.27 -19.48
C TRP A 636 -1.55 17.53 -18.67
N LYS A 637 -0.27 17.93 -18.69
CA LYS A 637 0.19 19.16 -18.03
C LYS A 637 -0.31 20.35 -18.85
N ALA A 638 -0.98 21.30 -18.20
CA ALA A 638 -1.48 22.53 -18.82
C ALA A 638 -0.35 23.51 -19.14
#